data_AF-A0AAD2PVD4-F1
#
_entry.id   AF-A0AAD2PVD4-F1
#
_cell.length_a   1.000
_cell.length_b   1.000
_cell.length_c   1.000
_cell.angle_alpha   90.00
_cell.angle_beta   90.00
_cell.angle_gamma   90.00
#
_symmetry.space_group_name_H-M   'P 1'
#
loop_
_entity.id
_entity.type
_entity.pdbx_description
1 polymer ?
#
loop_
_entity_poly.entity_id
_entity_poly.type
_entity_poly.pdbx_seq_one_letter_code
_entity_poly.pdbx_strand_id
1 'polypeptide(L)'
;MSLTGIRESFDKSGFVGPLNVLTLEESQAAWREVKEELEKEGSSRFKLHLILPAISMIAYHPVLVKAVEEALGSPNIWLWSSDINIKKPNSPGFFAPHQDVTYAGLSPSNKVLTAWVALSDPVGEREGCLSFYPGSHKGGQMHHETRRSEDSDDNLLSLGQFIPDPLIKQLENSTAIAIPLRAGQATFHSFDCVHESGPNCSSQPRVGLALRYMAASVIQTKPIQELATWISGKKEGSSFEMEPQLPTENGSKVQGWTVPTPMCMISNMKNDRAQLKVPRQHEITIPQAQFYHFSTIRIMVIRQTSASVTTRRRKVDDGSSRSLLTQYFMIIMFLFACMLIGLNSRFTDTVMLSTMQDMERHLQASLGTPSMTKMPYPTERVHQAEPQSTTTTTSRTIHSPTNEHEHRLAGLSCDKWGGPSNEEAEEMVYWEDIPSDSHHVSPFKKPGISQYMTFEPDSGGWNNIRMAMESLLATAFAMGRTLVLPPHQKMYLLGKKDKNQRNAFSFDHFFHMESISQEHKGLDIITMQQFLELFLDGRFKDPISGNPVFPPGNRTDWNDCEGRELNELKTWLRESSRMLNWDPDNCLAAFPKSSSEKDMQELIDVHEEIKKEGYPSYEDFVGIPFPVDASIKDRMRENWADRKGLCLYDKELQETPWLHFPVGRTGQYQSRMLVHFYAFLFFADWKTDLWTKRFVRDHVRYIDEIQCAAARVVAAIRKRAKEKSVHGDFDTLHVRRGDFQFKPTRVPVWVVYNKTKDHIPEGSTLYVATDEKKKEWFDLMKEHYDVVFLDDFMHELEGVNTNYYGMIDQLISSRGRVFYGCWFSTFTGYINRLRGYHADDHQTPGYEMGIVPSYYYAVDDRYLHMQEYYPVKKQFYAREFPTSWRLIDTGLDDTQATG
;
A
#
# COMPACT_ATOMS: atom_id res chain seq x y z
N MET A 1 14.39 -20.36 -42.46
CA MET A 1 15.76 -20.72 -42.04
C MET A 1 15.76 -22.19 -41.69
N SER A 2 16.79 -22.94 -42.07
CA SER A 2 17.03 -24.24 -41.43
C SER A 2 17.28 -23.99 -39.95
N LEU A 3 16.68 -24.78 -39.04
CA LEU A 3 16.91 -24.67 -37.59
C LEU A 3 18.37 -24.97 -37.18
N THR A 4 19.21 -25.37 -38.13
CA THR A 4 20.65 -25.59 -37.95
C THR A 4 21.39 -24.29 -37.60
N GLY A 5 22.21 -24.33 -36.56
CA GLY A 5 23.09 -23.23 -36.17
C GLY A 5 22.50 -22.23 -35.16
N ILE A 6 21.23 -22.41 -34.75
CA ILE A 6 20.59 -21.58 -33.71
C ILE A 6 21.40 -21.63 -32.41
N ARG A 7 21.70 -22.84 -31.93
CA ARG A 7 22.48 -23.06 -30.70
C ARG A 7 23.85 -22.40 -30.77
N GLU A 8 24.58 -22.60 -31.87
CA GLU A 8 25.93 -22.06 -32.05
C GLU A 8 25.92 -20.53 -32.06
N SER A 9 25.00 -19.91 -32.80
CA SER A 9 24.84 -18.46 -32.85
C SER A 9 24.46 -17.88 -31.49
N PHE A 10 23.51 -18.52 -30.81
CA PHE A 10 23.03 -18.11 -29.49
C PHE A 10 24.13 -18.23 -28.42
N ASP A 11 24.86 -19.34 -28.39
CA ASP A 11 25.98 -19.54 -27.45
C ASP A 11 27.12 -18.54 -27.70
N LYS A 12 27.43 -18.24 -28.97
CA LYS A 12 28.50 -17.32 -29.35
C LYS A 12 28.14 -15.86 -29.02
N SER A 13 26.95 -15.42 -29.43
CA SER A 13 26.58 -14.00 -29.48
C SER A 13 25.61 -13.58 -28.37
N GLY A 14 24.93 -14.51 -27.72
CA GLY A 14 23.90 -14.23 -26.71
C GLY A 14 22.51 -13.97 -27.30
N PHE A 15 22.42 -13.91 -28.62
CA PHE A 15 21.18 -13.71 -29.37
C PHE A 15 21.24 -14.39 -30.75
N VAL A 16 20.08 -14.56 -31.40
CA VAL A 16 19.95 -15.05 -32.77
C VAL A 16 18.69 -14.48 -33.43
N GLY A 17 18.78 -14.14 -34.71
CA GLY A 17 17.68 -13.62 -35.52
C GLY A 17 18.18 -12.97 -36.81
N PRO A 18 17.28 -12.61 -37.76
CA PRO A 18 15.84 -12.87 -37.74
C PRO A 18 15.50 -14.36 -37.99
N LEU A 19 14.56 -14.90 -37.22
CA LEU A 19 14.00 -16.25 -37.40
C LEU A 19 12.57 -16.16 -37.92
N ASN A 20 12.25 -16.85 -39.03
CA ASN A 20 10.87 -16.97 -39.49
C ASN A 20 10.15 -17.98 -38.58
N VAL A 21 9.23 -17.50 -37.73
CA VAL A 21 8.54 -18.34 -36.74
C VAL A 21 7.05 -18.45 -37.00
N LEU A 22 6.42 -17.37 -37.49
CA LEU A 22 5.00 -17.31 -37.84
C LEU A 22 4.86 -16.84 -39.29
N THR A 23 3.70 -17.12 -39.88
CA THR A 23 3.23 -16.46 -41.09
C THR A 23 2.73 -15.04 -40.80
N LEU A 24 2.52 -14.25 -41.85
CA LEU A 24 2.01 -12.90 -41.74
C LEU A 24 0.57 -12.91 -41.18
N GLU A 25 -0.26 -13.83 -41.66
CA GLU A 25 -1.65 -14.01 -41.24
C GLU A 25 -1.73 -14.33 -39.75
N GLU A 26 -0.84 -15.20 -39.27
CA GLU A 26 -0.79 -15.58 -37.87
C GLU A 26 -0.44 -14.39 -36.96
N SER A 27 0.51 -13.59 -37.41
CA SER A 27 0.95 -12.37 -36.71
C SER A 27 -0.13 -11.29 -36.67
N GLN A 28 -0.85 -11.11 -37.79
CA GLN A 28 -1.97 -10.18 -37.89
C GLN A 28 -3.16 -10.62 -37.04
N ALA A 29 -3.45 -11.92 -36.97
CA ALA A 29 -4.49 -12.46 -36.11
C ALA A 29 -4.20 -12.17 -34.63
N ALA A 30 -2.98 -12.46 -34.18
CA ALA A 30 -2.55 -12.14 -32.82
C ALA A 30 -2.59 -10.63 -32.53
N TRP A 31 -2.20 -9.79 -33.50
CA TRP A 31 -2.29 -8.35 -33.32
C TRP A 31 -3.73 -7.86 -33.15
N ARG A 32 -4.71 -8.41 -33.88
CA ARG A 32 -6.12 -8.06 -33.71
C ARG A 32 -6.63 -8.39 -32.30
N GLU A 33 -6.38 -9.60 -31.81
CA GLU A 33 -6.79 -9.99 -30.44
C GLU A 33 -6.13 -9.11 -29.38
N VAL A 34 -4.83 -8.83 -29.51
CA VAL A 34 -4.11 -7.95 -28.60
C VAL A 34 -4.70 -6.54 -28.63
N LYS A 35 -5.00 -6.01 -29.82
CA LYS A 35 -5.58 -4.67 -29.95
C LYS A 35 -6.94 -4.60 -29.25
N GLU A 36 -7.81 -5.56 -29.51
CA GLU A 36 -9.14 -5.65 -28.87
C GLU A 36 -9.03 -5.79 -27.35
N GLU A 37 -8.09 -6.59 -26.85
CA GLU A 37 -7.86 -6.75 -25.41
C GLU A 37 -7.34 -5.46 -24.76
N LEU A 38 -6.40 -4.78 -25.40
CA LEU A 38 -5.83 -3.55 -24.87
C LEU A 38 -6.82 -2.37 -24.89
N GLU A 39 -7.87 -2.44 -25.71
CA GLU A 39 -8.99 -1.49 -25.68
C GLU A 39 -9.94 -1.71 -24.49
N LYS A 40 -9.89 -2.87 -23.81
CA LYS A 40 -10.71 -3.16 -22.62
C LYS A 40 -10.13 -2.50 -21.37
N GLU A 41 -11.02 -2.00 -20.53
CA GLU A 41 -10.67 -1.46 -19.21
C GLU A 41 -10.16 -2.58 -18.28
N GLY A 42 -8.96 -2.38 -17.71
CA GLY A 42 -8.33 -3.37 -16.81
C GLY A 42 -7.41 -4.37 -17.50
N SER A 43 -7.18 -4.24 -18.80
CA SER A 43 -6.29 -5.10 -19.58
C SER A 43 -4.88 -5.22 -18.97
N SER A 44 -4.31 -6.41 -19.09
CA SER A 44 -2.93 -6.70 -18.69
C SER A 44 -2.06 -6.79 -19.93
N ARG A 45 -0.87 -6.21 -19.91
CA ARG A 45 0.14 -6.50 -20.94
C ARG A 45 0.93 -7.78 -20.64
N PHE A 46 0.87 -8.28 -19.40
CA PHE A 46 1.61 -9.44 -18.92
C PHE A 46 0.76 -10.71 -18.90
N LYS A 47 1.40 -11.85 -19.17
CA LYS A 47 0.81 -13.20 -19.20
C LYS A 47 -0.42 -13.32 -20.09
N LEU A 48 -0.44 -12.55 -21.19
CA LEU A 48 -1.47 -12.59 -22.23
C LEU A 48 -1.75 -13.99 -22.80
N HIS A 49 -0.77 -14.90 -22.79
CA HIS A 49 -0.96 -16.30 -23.21
C HIS A 49 -2.00 -17.07 -22.38
N LEU A 50 -2.35 -16.58 -21.18
CA LEU A 50 -3.38 -17.15 -20.31
C LEU A 50 -4.79 -16.64 -20.60
N ILE A 51 -4.92 -15.57 -21.39
CA ILE A 51 -6.21 -14.90 -21.64
C ILE A 51 -6.53 -14.70 -23.12
N LEU A 52 -5.53 -14.69 -24.01
CA LEU A 52 -5.69 -14.52 -25.46
C LEU A 52 -5.36 -15.82 -26.21
N PRO A 53 -6.32 -16.43 -26.91
CA PRO A 53 -6.12 -17.65 -27.69
C PRO A 53 -4.96 -17.55 -28.70
N ALA A 54 -4.83 -16.47 -29.46
CA ALA A 54 -3.75 -16.33 -30.44
C ALA A 54 -2.37 -16.26 -29.78
N ILE A 55 -2.25 -15.60 -28.63
CA ILE A 55 -0.98 -15.53 -27.90
C ILE A 55 -0.63 -16.89 -27.27
N SER A 56 -1.65 -17.60 -26.78
CA SER A 56 -1.50 -18.98 -26.31
C SER A 56 -1.02 -19.90 -27.44
N MET A 57 -1.65 -19.82 -28.62
CA MET A 57 -1.24 -20.61 -29.80
C MET A 57 0.19 -20.28 -30.24
N ILE A 58 0.59 -19.01 -30.24
CA ILE A 58 1.97 -18.62 -30.55
C ILE A 58 2.93 -19.21 -29.53
N ALA A 59 2.60 -19.17 -28.23
CA ALA A 59 3.45 -19.75 -27.18
C ALA A 59 3.75 -21.25 -27.38
N TYR A 60 2.80 -21.99 -27.97
CA TYR A 60 2.92 -23.40 -28.33
C TYR A 60 3.33 -23.64 -29.79
N HIS A 61 3.63 -22.60 -30.57
CA HIS A 61 3.84 -22.74 -32.01
C HIS A 61 5.05 -23.65 -32.31
N PRO A 62 4.91 -24.71 -33.12
CA PRO A 62 5.91 -25.78 -33.22
C PRO A 62 7.27 -25.30 -33.75
N VAL A 63 7.26 -24.33 -34.67
CA VAL A 63 8.51 -23.73 -35.20
C VAL A 63 9.21 -22.90 -34.12
N LEU A 64 8.44 -22.15 -33.33
CA LEU A 64 8.96 -21.32 -32.26
C LEU A 64 9.53 -22.19 -31.14
N VAL A 65 8.74 -23.14 -30.64
CA VAL A 65 9.15 -24.07 -29.58
C VAL A 65 10.37 -24.87 -29.99
N LYS A 66 10.41 -25.39 -31.21
CA LYS A 66 11.59 -26.15 -31.68
C LYS A 66 12.85 -25.28 -31.72
N ALA A 67 12.74 -24.03 -32.15
CA ALA A 67 13.86 -23.10 -32.13
C ALA A 67 14.31 -22.76 -30.70
N VAL A 68 13.37 -22.65 -29.75
CA VAL A 68 13.65 -22.44 -28.31
C VAL A 68 14.38 -23.64 -27.71
N GLU A 69 13.95 -24.87 -28.03
CA GLU A 69 14.61 -26.10 -27.59
C GLU A 69 16.08 -26.15 -28.06
N GLU A 70 16.34 -25.79 -29.32
CA GLU A 70 17.69 -25.70 -29.86
C GLU A 70 18.51 -24.61 -29.16
N ALA A 71 17.95 -23.41 -28.94
CA ALA A 71 18.65 -22.33 -28.25
C ALA A 71 19.00 -22.68 -26.80
N LEU A 72 18.06 -23.23 -26.02
CA LEU A 72 18.28 -23.61 -24.62
C LEU A 72 19.05 -24.93 -24.45
N GLY A 73 19.12 -25.75 -25.50
CA GLY A 73 19.72 -27.09 -25.48
C GLY A 73 18.95 -28.03 -24.55
N SER A 74 17.61 -27.90 -24.53
CA SER A 74 16.72 -28.66 -23.66
C SER A 74 15.41 -28.95 -24.38
N PRO A 75 14.90 -30.20 -24.34
CA PRO A 75 13.55 -30.51 -24.82
C PRO A 75 12.46 -30.20 -23.77
N ASN A 76 12.84 -29.92 -22.52
CA ASN A 76 11.91 -29.69 -21.42
C ASN A 76 11.76 -28.17 -21.23
N ILE A 77 10.73 -27.60 -21.84
CA ILE A 77 10.53 -26.14 -21.94
C ILE A 77 9.29 -25.72 -21.16
N TRP A 78 9.45 -24.62 -20.43
CA TRP A 78 8.40 -23.90 -19.74
C TRP A 78 8.38 -22.44 -20.21
N LEU A 79 7.22 -21.82 -20.19
CA LEU A 79 7.03 -20.39 -20.41
C LEU A 79 6.79 -19.73 -19.05
N TRP A 80 7.69 -18.84 -18.68
CA TRP A 80 7.60 -18.09 -17.42
C TRP A 80 6.64 -16.91 -17.52
N SER A 81 6.68 -16.19 -18.64
CA SER A 81 5.88 -14.99 -18.83
C SER A 81 5.76 -14.61 -20.31
N SER A 82 4.71 -13.85 -20.64
CA SER A 82 4.58 -13.15 -21.93
C SER A 82 4.32 -11.67 -21.70
N ASP A 83 4.83 -10.79 -22.56
CA ASP A 83 4.63 -9.34 -22.48
C ASP A 83 4.47 -8.73 -23.88
N ILE A 84 3.52 -7.81 -24.06
CA ILE A 84 3.38 -7.05 -25.30
C ILE A 84 4.09 -5.69 -25.18
N ASN A 85 4.96 -5.39 -26.15
CA ASN A 85 5.69 -4.14 -26.23
C ASN A 85 5.23 -3.32 -27.44
N ILE A 86 4.49 -2.25 -27.16
CA ILE A 86 3.95 -1.34 -28.17
C ILE A 86 4.68 0.00 -28.07
N LYS A 87 5.23 0.46 -29.20
CA LYS A 87 5.65 1.85 -29.39
C LYS A 87 4.65 2.53 -30.31
N LYS A 88 3.98 3.56 -29.81
CA LYS A 88 3.00 4.35 -30.58
C LYS A 88 3.69 5.00 -31.80
N PRO A 89 2.94 5.34 -32.87
CA PRO A 89 3.46 6.14 -33.97
C PRO A 89 4.18 7.41 -33.47
N ASN A 90 5.31 7.76 -34.09
CA ASN A 90 6.09 8.97 -33.79
C ASN A 90 6.37 9.19 -32.30
N SER A 91 6.67 8.12 -31.57
CA SER A 91 6.90 8.16 -30.12
C SER A 91 8.41 8.15 -29.82
N PRO A 92 8.88 9.04 -28.92
CA PRO A 92 10.27 9.05 -28.49
C PRO A 92 10.64 7.86 -27.59
N GLY A 93 9.67 7.02 -27.22
CA GLY A 93 9.85 5.91 -26.28
C GLY A 93 10.93 4.90 -26.70
N PHE A 94 11.94 4.70 -25.86
CA PHE A 94 13.07 3.80 -26.09
C PHE A 94 13.23 2.78 -24.95
N PHE A 95 14.02 1.73 -25.14
CA PHE A 95 14.47 0.86 -24.06
C PHE A 95 15.99 1.03 -23.99
N ALA A 96 16.49 1.57 -22.87
CA ALA A 96 17.93 1.76 -22.65
C ALA A 96 18.68 0.41 -22.62
N PRO A 97 20.02 0.38 -22.77
CA PRO A 97 20.82 -0.84 -22.57
C PRO A 97 20.50 -1.51 -21.24
N HIS A 98 20.04 -2.77 -21.27
CA HIS A 98 19.67 -3.52 -20.07
C HIS A 98 19.78 -5.04 -20.27
N GLN A 99 19.65 -5.78 -19.16
CA GLN A 99 19.52 -7.24 -19.13
C GLN A 99 18.19 -7.64 -18.47
N ASP A 100 17.55 -8.69 -18.99
CA ASP A 100 16.27 -9.20 -18.46
C ASP A 100 16.44 -9.90 -17.09
N VAL A 101 17.64 -10.42 -16.78
CA VAL A 101 17.94 -11.17 -15.54
C VAL A 101 17.69 -10.35 -14.27
N THR A 102 17.84 -9.02 -14.34
CA THR A 102 17.94 -8.10 -13.19
C THR A 102 16.82 -8.24 -12.17
N TYR A 103 15.61 -8.62 -12.61
CA TYR A 103 14.46 -8.79 -11.73
C TYR A 103 13.74 -10.12 -11.91
N ALA A 104 14.29 -11.05 -12.69
CA ALA A 104 13.62 -12.33 -12.93
C ALA A 104 13.59 -13.18 -11.65
N GLY A 105 14.68 -13.21 -10.89
CA GLY A 105 14.83 -14.14 -9.77
C GLY A 105 14.83 -15.59 -10.24
N LEU A 106 15.41 -15.85 -11.41
CA LEU A 106 15.50 -17.17 -12.04
C LEU A 106 16.97 -17.60 -12.09
N SER A 107 17.24 -18.84 -11.70
CA SER A 107 18.59 -19.41 -11.70
C SER A 107 18.59 -20.85 -12.22
N PRO A 108 19.56 -21.24 -13.07
CA PRO A 108 20.60 -20.40 -13.66
C PRO A 108 20.05 -19.54 -14.82
N SER A 109 20.49 -18.28 -14.92
CA SER A 109 20.01 -17.30 -15.92
C SER A 109 20.31 -17.70 -17.37
N ASN A 110 21.40 -18.45 -17.60
CA ASN A 110 21.78 -18.98 -18.91
C ASN A 110 20.86 -20.11 -19.43
N LYS A 111 19.87 -20.53 -18.65
CA LYS A 111 18.81 -21.47 -19.05
C LYS A 111 17.46 -20.79 -19.25
N VAL A 112 17.47 -19.46 -19.44
CA VAL A 112 16.32 -18.62 -19.73
C VAL A 112 16.59 -17.76 -20.96
N LEU A 113 15.60 -17.60 -21.83
CA LEU A 113 15.67 -16.71 -22.99
C LEU A 113 14.36 -15.96 -23.21
N THR A 114 14.45 -14.81 -23.86
CA THR A 114 13.31 -14.08 -24.41
C THR A 114 13.25 -14.35 -25.91
N ALA A 115 12.11 -14.83 -26.40
CA ALA A 115 11.76 -14.85 -27.81
C ALA A 115 10.88 -13.63 -28.11
N TRP A 116 11.42 -12.66 -28.85
CA TRP A 116 10.73 -11.44 -29.24
C TRP A 116 10.20 -11.58 -30.66
N VAL A 117 8.87 -11.69 -30.81
CA VAL A 117 8.18 -11.93 -32.08
C VAL A 117 7.57 -10.61 -32.58
N ALA A 118 7.88 -10.21 -33.81
CA ALA A 118 7.28 -9.04 -34.45
C ALA A 118 5.84 -9.33 -34.88
N LEU A 119 4.88 -8.56 -34.36
CA LEU A 119 3.47 -8.64 -34.78
C LEU A 119 3.09 -7.54 -35.79
N SER A 120 3.82 -6.42 -35.80
CA SER A 120 3.71 -5.35 -36.81
C SER A 120 4.73 -5.55 -37.94
N ASP A 121 4.46 -4.97 -39.12
CA ASP A 121 5.37 -4.97 -40.28
C ASP A 121 5.48 -3.54 -40.86
N PRO A 122 6.69 -3.02 -41.13
CA PRO A 122 7.99 -3.54 -40.71
C PRO A 122 8.31 -3.23 -39.23
N VAL A 123 9.35 -3.88 -38.71
CA VAL A 123 10.04 -3.49 -37.47
C VAL A 123 11.51 -3.25 -37.82
N GLY A 124 11.83 -2.08 -38.37
CA GLY A 124 13.21 -1.65 -38.68
C GLY A 124 13.78 -0.72 -37.61
N GLU A 125 14.95 -0.15 -37.90
CA GLU A 125 15.60 0.84 -37.01
C GLU A 125 14.71 2.08 -36.81
N ARG A 126 14.02 2.53 -37.87
CA ARG A 126 13.08 3.66 -37.80
C ARG A 126 11.87 3.36 -36.92
N GLU A 127 11.44 2.11 -36.84
CA GLU A 127 10.32 1.64 -36.01
C GLU A 127 10.78 1.27 -34.59
N GLY A 128 12.09 1.34 -34.32
CA GLY A 128 12.67 0.99 -33.02
C GLY A 128 12.77 -0.50 -32.80
N CYS A 129 13.40 -1.23 -33.74
CA CYS A 129 13.78 -2.64 -33.57
C CYS A 129 14.75 -2.85 -32.41
N LEU A 130 14.93 -4.11 -32.00
CA LEU A 130 15.89 -4.46 -30.95
C LEU A 130 17.32 -4.43 -31.49
N SER A 131 18.24 -3.95 -30.66
CA SER A 131 19.68 -4.01 -30.88
C SER A 131 20.36 -4.77 -29.74
N PHE A 132 21.37 -5.56 -30.06
CA PHE A 132 22.04 -6.45 -29.10
C PHE A 132 23.54 -6.24 -29.08
N TYR A 133 24.17 -6.37 -27.91
CA TYR A 133 25.63 -6.31 -27.76
C TYR A 133 26.23 -7.73 -27.81
N PRO A 134 26.92 -8.13 -28.90
CA PRO A 134 27.34 -9.51 -29.10
C PRO A 134 28.30 -10.00 -28.01
N GLY A 135 28.01 -11.16 -27.44
CA GLY A 135 28.85 -11.82 -26.44
C GLY A 135 28.70 -11.28 -25.01
N SER A 136 27.90 -10.23 -24.80
CA SER A 136 27.69 -9.60 -23.49
C SER A 136 27.12 -10.55 -22.42
N HIS A 137 26.35 -11.57 -22.83
CA HIS A 137 25.80 -12.59 -21.94
C HIS A 137 26.84 -13.42 -21.19
N LYS A 138 28.08 -13.49 -21.71
CA LYS A 138 29.17 -14.23 -21.06
C LYS A 138 29.67 -13.55 -19.78
N GLY A 139 29.42 -12.25 -19.62
CA GLY A 139 29.78 -11.49 -18.42
C GLY A 139 28.81 -11.68 -17.25
N GLY A 140 27.68 -12.35 -17.45
CA GLY A 140 26.60 -12.42 -16.46
C GLY A 140 25.95 -11.06 -16.20
N GLN A 141 25.29 -10.91 -15.06
CA GLN A 141 24.58 -9.68 -14.70
C GLN A 141 25.54 -8.51 -14.43
N MET A 142 25.37 -7.41 -15.16
CA MET A 142 26.08 -6.15 -14.99
C MET A 142 25.38 -5.23 -13.99
N HIS A 143 26.12 -4.26 -13.45
CA HIS A 143 25.54 -3.21 -12.63
C HIS A 143 24.55 -2.35 -13.45
N HIS A 144 23.34 -2.22 -12.94
CA HIS A 144 22.31 -1.36 -13.50
C HIS A 144 22.12 -0.15 -12.58
N GLU A 145 22.07 1.04 -13.16
CA GLU A 145 21.54 2.22 -12.50
C GLU A 145 20.03 2.30 -12.74
N THR A 146 19.34 3.09 -11.93
CA THR A 146 17.92 3.36 -12.08
C THR A 146 17.71 4.86 -12.15
N ARG A 147 17.17 5.33 -13.27
CA ARG A 147 16.75 6.72 -13.46
C ARG A 147 15.25 6.73 -13.69
N ARG A 148 14.50 7.26 -12.73
CA ARG A 148 13.12 7.70 -12.94
C ARG A 148 13.14 9.21 -12.82
N SER A 149 13.12 9.92 -13.94
CA SER A 149 12.69 11.32 -13.88
C SER A 149 11.16 11.35 -13.82
N GLU A 150 10.62 12.21 -12.94
CA GLU A 150 9.18 12.52 -12.91
C GLU A 150 8.79 13.42 -14.10
N ASP A 151 9.80 14.02 -14.77
CA ASP A 151 9.69 14.74 -16.04
C ASP A 151 10.24 13.86 -17.18
N SER A 152 9.35 13.17 -17.88
CA SER A 152 9.58 12.49 -19.17
C SER A 152 10.94 11.79 -19.33
N ASP A 153 11.16 10.64 -18.69
CA ASP A 153 12.09 9.68 -19.29
C ASP A 153 11.31 8.90 -20.35
N ASP A 154 11.74 9.00 -21.61
CA ASP A 154 11.21 8.21 -22.71
C ASP A 154 11.63 6.73 -22.60
N ASN A 155 12.43 6.36 -21.59
CA ASN A 155 12.74 4.97 -21.29
C ASN A 155 11.50 4.18 -20.81
N LEU A 156 11.10 3.19 -21.60
CA LEU A 156 9.91 2.36 -21.42
C LEU A 156 10.11 1.20 -20.42
N LEU A 157 11.29 1.08 -19.81
CA LEU A 157 11.55 0.09 -18.76
C LEU A 157 10.79 0.44 -17.49
N SER A 158 10.03 -0.50 -16.92
CA SER A 158 9.11 -0.25 -15.81
C SER A 158 9.77 0.39 -14.58
N LEU A 159 11.07 0.16 -14.35
CA LEU A 159 11.84 0.77 -13.26
C LEU A 159 12.82 1.84 -13.75
N GLY A 160 12.85 2.20 -15.04
CA GLY A 160 13.81 3.18 -15.59
C GLY A 160 15.26 2.73 -15.48
N GLN A 161 15.50 1.42 -15.41
CA GLN A 161 16.83 0.86 -15.25
C GLN A 161 17.62 0.96 -16.55
N PHE A 162 18.94 1.11 -16.45
CA PHE A 162 19.85 1.08 -17.59
C PHE A 162 21.25 0.69 -17.14
N ILE A 163 22.05 0.17 -18.06
CA ILE A 163 23.49 -0.04 -17.87
C ILE A 163 24.19 1.24 -18.33
N PRO A 164 24.94 1.93 -17.44
CA PRO A 164 25.62 3.17 -17.78
C PRO A 164 26.63 3.01 -18.93
N ASP A 165 26.76 4.03 -19.78
CA ASP A 165 27.71 4.06 -20.90
C ASP A 165 29.14 3.65 -20.53
N PRO A 166 29.72 4.03 -19.38
CA PRO A 166 31.05 3.57 -18.98
C PRO A 166 31.16 2.04 -18.88
N LEU A 167 30.09 1.35 -18.47
CA LEU A 167 30.06 -0.10 -18.40
C LEU A 167 29.81 -0.74 -19.77
N ILE A 168 28.98 -0.13 -20.62
CA ILE A 168 28.82 -0.58 -22.01
C ILE A 168 30.15 -0.54 -22.77
N LYS A 169 30.95 0.51 -22.54
CA LYS A 169 32.29 0.66 -23.15
C LYS A 169 33.31 -0.39 -22.68
N GLN A 170 33.03 -1.10 -21.58
CA GLN A 170 33.89 -2.18 -21.07
C GLN A 170 33.56 -3.54 -21.71
N LEU A 171 32.48 -3.66 -22.47
CA LEU A 171 32.16 -4.88 -23.20
C LEU A 171 33.22 -5.16 -24.27
N GLU A 172 33.56 -6.43 -24.46
CA GLU A 172 34.46 -6.88 -25.54
C GLU A 172 33.99 -6.38 -26.92
N ASN A 173 32.67 -6.33 -27.12
CA ASN A 173 32.03 -5.63 -28.21
C ASN A 173 31.02 -4.62 -27.68
N SER A 174 31.40 -3.34 -27.67
CA SER A 174 30.60 -2.22 -27.18
C SER A 174 29.69 -1.59 -28.24
N THR A 175 29.58 -2.19 -29.43
CA THR A 175 28.67 -1.74 -30.50
C THR A 175 27.45 -2.65 -30.57
N ALA A 176 26.26 -2.06 -30.39
CA ALA A 176 25.01 -2.78 -30.56
C ALA A 176 24.73 -3.07 -32.04
N ILE A 177 24.19 -4.26 -32.34
CA ILE A 177 23.77 -4.65 -33.68
C ILE A 177 22.24 -4.65 -33.74
N ALA A 178 21.67 -3.78 -34.56
CA ALA A 178 20.24 -3.71 -34.81
C ALA A 178 19.77 -4.92 -35.64
N ILE A 179 18.67 -5.56 -35.22
CA ILE A 179 18.09 -6.71 -35.92
C ILE A 179 16.67 -6.36 -36.41
N PRO A 180 16.52 -5.87 -37.65
CA PRO A 180 15.21 -5.57 -38.21
C PRO A 180 14.42 -6.84 -38.51
N LEU A 181 13.10 -6.80 -38.25
CA LEU A 181 12.18 -7.92 -38.43
C LEU A 181 11.01 -7.55 -39.35
N ARG A 182 10.51 -8.54 -40.10
CA ARG A 182 9.16 -8.56 -40.69
C ARG A 182 8.18 -9.18 -39.72
N ALA A 183 6.88 -8.89 -39.87
CA ALA A 183 5.86 -9.58 -39.07
C ALA A 183 5.99 -11.10 -39.21
N GLY A 184 5.91 -11.79 -38.07
CA GLY A 184 6.10 -13.23 -37.95
C GLY A 184 7.56 -13.67 -37.84
N GLN A 185 8.51 -12.75 -37.93
CA GLN A 185 9.90 -13.02 -37.56
C GLN A 185 10.14 -12.78 -36.07
N ALA A 186 11.18 -13.41 -35.54
CA ALA A 186 11.60 -13.26 -34.15
C ALA A 186 13.11 -13.12 -33.98
N THR A 187 13.50 -12.50 -32.88
CA THR A 187 14.84 -12.62 -32.29
C THR A 187 14.75 -13.39 -30.98
N PHE A 188 15.73 -14.24 -30.68
CA PHE A 188 15.89 -14.80 -29.34
C PHE A 188 17.12 -14.21 -28.70
N HIS A 189 17.05 -13.89 -27.41
CA HIS A 189 18.20 -13.42 -26.64
C HIS A 189 18.20 -14.01 -25.23
N SER A 190 19.41 -14.24 -24.70
CA SER A 190 19.62 -14.66 -23.32
C SER A 190 19.19 -13.56 -22.36
N PHE A 191 18.73 -13.93 -21.17
CA PHE A 191 18.43 -12.96 -20.11
C PHE A 191 19.65 -12.15 -19.68
N ASP A 192 20.85 -12.69 -19.89
CA ASP A 192 22.12 -12.00 -19.62
C ASP A 192 22.60 -11.18 -20.83
N CYS A 193 21.94 -11.22 -21.98
CA CYS A 193 22.36 -10.44 -23.14
C CYS A 193 21.95 -8.98 -22.96
N VAL A 194 22.93 -8.07 -23.04
CA VAL A 194 22.66 -6.63 -23.05
C VAL A 194 21.97 -6.27 -24.36
N HIS A 195 20.84 -5.60 -24.27
CA HIS A 195 20.04 -5.20 -25.41
C HIS A 195 19.30 -3.88 -25.18
N GLU A 196 18.88 -3.24 -26.26
CA GLU A 196 18.23 -1.94 -26.28
C GLU A 196 17.25 -1.82 -27.46
N SER A 197 16.47 -0.74 -27.51
CA SER A 197 15.79 -0.34 -28.75
C SER A 197 15.48 1.16 -28.80
N GLY A 198 15.76 1.77 -29.95
CA GLY A 198 15.51 3.19 -30.21
C GLY A 198 14.02 3.57 -30.37
N PRO A 199 13.70 4.87 -30.45
CA PRO A 199 12.33 5.38 -30.60
C PRO A 199 11.60 4.87 -31.86
N ASN A 200 10.26 4.99 -31.88
CA ASN A 200 9.48 4.72 -33.08
C ASN A 200 9.22 6.02 -33.85
N CYS A 201 9.98 6.23 -34.92
CA CYS A 201 9.91 7.38 -35.83
C CYS A 201 9.01 7.13 -37.05
N SER A 202 8.20 6.07 -37.03
CA SER A 202 7.26 5.75 -38.11
C SER A 202 5.84 6.22 -37.77
N SER A 203 4.99 6.34 -38.80
CA SER A 203 3.59 6.67 -38.65
C SER A 203 2.71 5.48 -38.23
N GLN A 204 3.30 4.29 -38.01
CA GLN A 204 2.59 3.07 -37.63
C GLN A 204 3.04 2.60 -36.24
N PRO A 205 2.18 1.92 -35.46
CA PRO A 205 2.60 1.36 -34.19
C PRO A 205 3.60 0.21 -34.42
N ARG A 206 4.69 0.19 -33.65
CA ARG A 206 5.57 -0.98 -33.55
C ARG A 206 5.05 -1.89 -32.45
N VAL A 207 4.82 -3.15 -32.78
CA VAL A 207 4.23 -4.15 -31.87
C VAL A 207 5.10 -5.40 -31.87
N GLY A 208 5.60 -5.78 -30.71
CA GLY A 208 6.24 -7.08 -30.52
C GLY A 208 5.79 -7.79 -29.27
N LEU A 209 5.81 -9.11 -29.34
CA LEU A 209 5.45 -10.05 -28.29
C LEU A 209 6.71 -10.70 -27.73
N ALA A 210 7.02 -10.43 -26.47
CA ALA A 210 8.11 -11.07 -25.75
C ALA A 210 7.58 -12.32 -25.02
N LEU A 211 8.07 -13.50 -25.40
CA LEU A 211 7.79 -14.78 -24.76
C LEU A 211 9.04 -15.26 -24.03
N ARG A 212 8.97 -15.38 -22.70
CA ARG A 212 10.12 -15.71 -21.85
C ARG A 212 10.10 -17.19 -21.51
N TYR A 213 10.93 -17.96 -22.22
CA TYR A 213 11.04 -19.40 -22.06
C TYR A 213 12.19 -19.77 -21.14
N MET A 214 12.03 -20.88 -20.42
CA MET A 214 13.05 -21.43 -19.53
C MET A 214 13.12 -22.96 -19.66
N ALA A 215 14.30 -23.52 -19.41
CA ALA A 215 14.42 -24.96 -19.24
C ALA A 215 13.80 -25.39 -17.91
N ALA A 216 13.26 -26.62 -17.83
CA ALA A 216 12.69 -27.16 -16.59
C ALA A 216 13.67 -27.15 -15.40
N SER A 217 14.98 -27.14 -15.62
CA SER A 217 15.99 -27.09 -14.54
C SER A 217 16.08 -25.75 -13.81
N VAL A 218 15.39 -24.71 -14.30
CA VAL A 218 15.41 -23.38 -13.69
C VAL A 218 14.59 -23.37 -12.40
N ILE A 219 15.13 -22.70 -11.39
CA ILE A 219 14.48 -22.48 -10.10
C ILE A 219 14.25 -20.99 -9.86
N GLN A 220 13.25 -20.69 -9.05
CA GLN A 220 13.00 -19.34 -8.56
C GLN A 220 13.81 -19.08 -7.28
N THR A 221 14.48 -17.94 -7.22
CA THR A 221 15.30 -17.51 -6.07
C THR A 221 14.57 -16.53 -5.15
N LYS A 222 13.36 -16.08 -5.54
CA LYS A 222 12.51 -15.17 -4.76
C LYS A 222 11.61 -15.94 -3.78
N PRO A 223 11.19 -15.31 -2.66
CA PRO A 223 10.35 -15.94 -1.64
C PRO A 223 8.89 -16.18 -2.09
N ILE A 224 8.39 -15.43 -3.08
CA ILE A 224 7.05 -15.63 -3.65
C ILE A 224 7.18 -16.60 -4.82
N GLN A 225 6.53 -17.76 -4.73
CA GLN A 225 6.53 -18.75 -5.82
C GLN A 225 5.57 -18.30 -6.93
N GLU A 226 6.10 -18.12 -8.13
CA GLU A 226 5.31 -17.81 -9.32
C GLU A 226 4.88 -19.10 -10.04
N LEU A 227 3.77 -19.03 -10.76
CA LEU A 227 3.31 -20.11 -11.64
C LEU A 227 3.91 -19.94 -13.05
N ALA A 228 4.08 -21.05 -13.77
CA ALA A 228 4.54 -21.06 -15.15
C ALA A 228 3.73 -22.04 -16.02
N THR A 229 3.74 -21.80 -17.34
CA THR A 229 3.06 -22.66 -18.32
C THR A 229 4.01 -23.73 -18.85
N TRP A 230 3.60 -25.00 -18.79
CA TRP A 230 4.37 -26.09 -19.42
C TRP A 230 4.17 -26.08 -20.94
N ILE A 231 5.27 -26.15 -21.71
CA ILE A 231 5.28 -26.00 -23.18
C ILE A 231 5.61 -27.30 -23.90
N SER A 232 6.74 -27.94 -23.59
CA SER A 232 7.19 -29.18 -24.25
C SER A 232 8.05 -30.07 -23.34
N GLY A 233 8.25 -31.32 -23.77
CA GLY A 233 9.05 -32.31 -23.06
C GLY A 233 8.39 -32.86 -21.80
N LYS A 234 9.21 -33.18 -20.80
CA LYS A 234 8.74 -33.70 -19.51
C LYS A 234 8.36 -32.57 -18.57
N LYS A 235 7.23 -32.74 -17.88
CA LYS A 235 6.80 -31.84 -16.81
C LYS A 235 7.65 -32.04 -15.55
N GLU A 236 8.06 -33.29 -15.27
CA GLU A 236 8.87 -33.61 -14.11
C GLU A 236 10.26 -32.97 -14.20
N GLY A 237 10.70 -32.34 -13.11
CA GLY A 237 12.00 -31.68 -13.01
C GLY A 237 11.95 -30.16 -12.84
N SER A 238 10.78 -29.54 -13.05
CA SER A 238 10.53 -28.13 -12.73
C SER A 238 10.16 -27.92 -11.27
N SER A 239 10.62 -26.82 -10.69
CA SER A 239 10.20 -26.33 -9.36
C SER A 239 8.95 -25.45 -9.41
N PHE A 240 8.48 -25.10 -10.62
CA PHE A 240 7.32 -24.25 -10.82
C PHE A 240 6.02 -25.06 -10.76
N GLU A 241 5.03 -24.47 -10.10
CA GLU A 241 3.64 -24.92 -10.21
C GLU A 241 3.03 -24.43 -11.53
N MET A 242 2.04 -25.18 -12.04
CA MET A 242 1.49 -24.93 -13.37
C MET A 242 0.40 -23.87 -13.34
N GLU A 243 0.42 -22.98 -14.33
CA GLU A 243 -0.68 -22.06 -14.60
C GLU A 243 -1.93 -22.78 -15.12
N PRO A 244 -3.13 -22.21 -14.88
CA PRO A 244 -4.35 -22.70 -15.50
C PRO A 244 -4.24 -22.57 -17.02
N GLN A 245 -4.56 -23.64 -17.74
CA GLN A 245 -4.68 -23.61 -19.19
C GLN A 245 -6.00 -22.96 -19.60
N LEU A 246 -5.99 -22.22 -20.71
CA LEU A 246 -7.22 -21.70 -21.31
C LEU A 246 -8.19 -22.86 -21.58
N PRO A 247 -9.48 -22.74 -21.23
CA PRO A 247 -10.47 -23.76 -21.54
C PRO A 247 -10.52 -23.99 -23.05
N THR A 248 -10.20 -25.19 -23.50
CA THR A 248 -10.41 -25.56 -24.90
C THR A 248 -11.89 -25.85 -25.09
N GLU A 249 -12.67 -24.88 -25.59
CA GLU A 249 -14.05 -25.12 -26.00
C GLU A 249 -14.08 -26.09 -27.20
N ASN A 250 -14.34 -27.38 -26.93
CA ASN A 250 -14.80 -28.40 -27.88
C ASN A 250 -14.34 -28.21 -29.34
N GLY A 251 -13.03 -28.26 -29.64
CA GLY A 251 -12.55 -28.29 -31.03
C GLY A 251 -13.10 -27.19 -31.94
N SER A 252 -13.49 -26.04 -31.37
CA SER A 252 -14.09 -24.94 -32.12
C SER A 252 -12.98 -24.16 -32.79
N LYS A 253 -12.92 -24.26 -34.12
CA LYS A 253 -12.13 -23.41 -35.01
C LYS A 253 -12.23 -21.95 -34.57
N VAL A 254 -11.13 -21.39 -34.07
CA VAL A 254 -10.86 -19.97 -34.33
C VAL A 254 -10.73 -19.88 -35.85
N GLN A 255 -11.53 -19.04 -36.50
CA GLN A 255 -11.57 -18.93 -37.96
C GLN A 255 -10.14 -18.95 -38.55
N GLY A 256 -9.78 -20.09 -39.17
CA GLY A 256 -8.53 -20.27 -39.92
C GLY A 256 -7.41 -21.10 -39.29
N TRP A 257 -7.48 -21.49 -38.00
CA TRP A 257 -6.37 -22.21 -37.36
C TRP A 257 -6.79 -23.57 -36.80
N THR A 258 -6.15 -24.64 -37.28
CA THR A 258 -6.22 -25.98 -36.67
C THR A 258 -4.89 -26.29 -36.00
N VAL A 259 -4.90 -26.42 -34.68
CA VAL A 259 -3.79 -26.98 -33.90
C VAL A 259 -3.82 -28.51 -34.02
N PRO A 260 -2.70 -29.21 -34.26
CA PRO A 260 -2.64 -30.65 -34.07
C PRO A 260 -2.75 -30.96 -32.56
N THR A 261 -3.74 -31.74 -32.17
CA THR A 261 -3.84 -32.32 -30.81
C THR A 261 -2.51 -32.99 -30.42
N PRO A 262 -2.04 -32.87 -29.16
CA PRO A 262 -0.79 -33.49 -28.73
C PRO A 262 -0.90 -35.01 -28.88
N MET A 263 -0.13 -35.57 -29.83
CA MET A 263 -0.06 -37.01 -30.04
C MET A 263 0.68 -37.62 -28.85
N CYS A 264 -0.06 -38.14 -27.89
CA CYS A 264 0.45 -39.00 -26.83
C CYS A 264 1.00 -40.28 -27.51
N MET A 265 2.33 -40.39 -27.65
CA MET A 265 2.96 -41.64 -28.06
C MET A 265 2.89 -42.63 -26.90
N ILE A 266 1.79 -43.36 -26.82
CA ILE A 266 1.76 -44.68 -26.19
C ILE A 266 1.81 -45.70 -27.32
N SER A 267 2.85 -46.52 -27.26
CA SER A 267 3.24 -47.58 -28.19
C SER A 267 2.08 -48.48 -28.64
N ASN A 268 1.93 -48.67 -29.96
CA ASN A 268 1.21 -49.82 -30.50
C ASN A 268 2.07 -51.08 -30.35
N MET A 269 1.68 -51.90 -29.37
CA MET A 269 1.78 -53.36 -29.49
C MET A 269 0.92 -53.83 -30.68
N LYS A 270 1.46 -54.81 -31.39
CA LYS A 270 0.84 -55.49 -32.54
C LYS A 270 -0.43 -56.26 -32.14
N ASN A 271 -1.36 -56.33 -33.10
CA ASN A 271 -2.35 -57.40 -33.35
C ASN A 271 -3.37 -57.63 -32.21
N ASP A 272 -4.66 -57.93 -32.41
CA ASP A 272 -5.34 -58.57 -33.52
C ASP A 272 -6.85 -58.27 -33.45
N ARG A 273 -7.52 -58.57 -34.57
CA ARG A 273 -8.95 -58.43 -34.86
C ARG A 273 -9.88 -59.15 -33.85
N ALA A 274 -11.06 -58.58 -33.59
CA ALA A 274 -12.36 -59.16 -34.03
C ALA A 274 -13.60 -58.44 -33.45
N GLN A 275 -14.39 -57.87 -34.36
CA GLN A 275 -15.87 -57.80 -34.48
C GLN A 275 -16.77 -58.14 -33.26
N LEU A 276 -17.75 -57.27 -32.93
CA LEU A 276 -19.19 -57.41 -33.27
C LEU A 276 -20.15 -56.46 -32.47
N LYS A 277 -20.94 -55.67 -33.23
CA LYS A 277 -22.37 -55.26 -33.11
C LYS A 277 -23.02 -54.80 -31.76
N VAL A 278 -23.39 -53.50 -31.70
CA VAL A 278 -24.71 -52.81 -31.46
C VAL A 278 -25.87 -53.67 -30.87
N PRO A 279 -26.69 -53.25 -29.84
CA PRO A 279 -27.61 -52.08 -29.92
C PRO A 279 -28.12 -51.32 -28.66
N ARG A 280 -28.59 -50.08 -28.94
CA ARG A 280 -29.69 -49.20 -28.42
C ARG A 280 -30.25 -49.23 -26.97
N GLN A 281 -30.45 -47.97 -26.51
CA GLN A 281 -31.52 -47.35 -25.68
C GLN A 281 -31.63 -47.71 -24.19
N HIS A 282 -31.60 -46.68 -23.31
CA HIS A 282 -32.76 -46.17 -22.54
C HIS A 282 -32.42 -44.87 -21.78
N GLU A 283 -33.38 -43.95 -21.74
CA GLU A 283 -33.41 -42.72 -20.94
C GLU A 283 -33.45 -43.04 -19.44
N ILE A 284 -32.71 -42.31 -18.59
CA ILE A 284 -33.06 -42.11 -17.17
C ILE A 284 -32.68 -40.69 -16.72
N THR A 285 -33.66 -40.11 -16.05
CA THR A 285 -33.84 -38.83 -15.34
C THR A 285 -32.71 -38.43 -14.36
N ILE A 286 -32.43 -37.13 -14.27
CA ILE A 286 -31.52 -36.51 -13.30
C ILE A 286 -32.34 -35.99 -12.08
N PRO A 287 -31.91 -36.27 -10.84
CA PRO A 287 -32.13 -35.34 -9.73
C PRO A 287 -30.82 -34.87 -9.07
N GLN A 288 -30.88 -33.64 -8.58
CA GLN A 288 -29.85 -32.87 -7.86
C GLN A 288 -29.30 -33.58 -6.62
N ALA A 289 -27.99 -33.41 -6.34
CA ALA A 289 -27.44 -33.47 -4.99
C ALA A 289 -26.09 -32.71 -4.83
N GLN A 290 -26.13 -31.79 -3.87
CA GLN A 290 -25.11 -31.13 -3.02
C GLN A 290 -23.63 -31.58 -3.09
N PHE A 291 -22.74 -30.58 -3.16
CA PHE A 291 -21.31 -30.68 -2.90
C PHE A 291 -20.96 -30.24 -1.47
N TYR A 292 -20.18 -31.05 -0.75
CA TYR A 292 -19.41 -30.65 0.43
C TYR A 292 -17.91 -30.81 0.17
N HIS A 293 -17.15 -29.81 0.60
CA HIS A 293 -15.69 -29.67 0.49
C HIS A 293 -14.90 -30.71 1.30
N PHE A 294 -13.76 -31.13 0.77
CA PHE A 294 -12.66 -31.72 1.53
C PHE A 294 -11.35 -30.95 1.24
N SER A 295 -10.74 -30.42 2.30
CA SER A 295 -9.38 -29.90 2.35
C SER A 295 -8.43 -31.00 2.83
N THR A 296 -7.28 -31.15 2.18
CA THR A 296 -6.24 -32.13 2.54
C THR A 296 -4.98 -31.42 3.03
N ILE A 297 -4.54 -31.75 4.24
CA ILE A 297 -3.27 -31.35 4.85
C ILE A 297 -2.16 -32.28 4.33
N ARG A 298 -1.01 -31.74 3.90
CA ARG A 298 0.23 -32.53 3.67
C ARG A 298 1.34 -32.08 4.63
N ILE A 299 1.83 -33.03 5.42
CA ILE A 299 3.00 -32.96 6.29
C ILE A 299 4.25 -33.31 5.46
N MET A 300 5.32 -32.54 5.60
CA MET A 300 6.61 -32.77 4.92
C MET A 300 7.67 -33.27 5.92
N VAL A 301 8.41 -34.30 5.49
CA VAL A 301 9.40 -35.09 6.22
C VAL A 301 10.76 -34.39 6.26
N ILE A 302 11.40 -34.33 7.44
CA ILE A 302 12.76 -33.82 7.64
C ILE A 302 13.80 -34.86 7.17
N ARG A 303 14.76 -34.43 6.35
CA ARG A 303 16.02 -35.17 6.07
C ARG A 303 17.18 -34.57 6.87
N GLN A 304 17.85 -35.43 7.63
CA GLN A 304 19.15 -35.19 8.24
C GLN A 304 20.27 -35.33 7.21
N THR A 305 21.27 -34.44 7.28
CA THR A 305 22.67 -34.76 6.96
C THR A 305 23.61 -33.99 7.90
N SER A 306 24.66 -34.68 8.31
CA SER A 306 25.55 -34.47 9.45
C SER A 306 26.96 -34.02 9.06
N ALA A 307 27.64 -33.24 9.93
CA ALA A 307 29.08 -33.28 10.30
C ALA A 307 29.52 -31.91 10.90
N SER A 308 30.45 -31.74 11.86
CA SER A 308 31.12 -32.59 12.86
C SER A 308 32.09 -31.69 13.70
N VAL A 309 32.39 -32.13 14.95
CA VAL A 309 33.60 -31.81 15.79
C VAL A 309 33.66 -30.39 16.44
N THR A 310 33.96 -30.11 17.73
CA THR A 310 34.78 -30.77 18.78
C THR A 310 34.36 -30.38 20.21
N THR A 311 34.72 -31.24 21.16
CA THR A 311 34.49 -31.28 22.61
C THR A 311 35.16 -30.20 23.50
N ARG A 312 34.48 -29.82 24.60
CA ARG A 312 35.10 -29.74 25.95
C ARG A 312 34.06 -29.91 27.08
N ARG A 313 34.32 -30.88 27.98
CA ARG A 313 33.55 -31.24 29.19
C ARG A 313 34.14 -30.57 30.44
N ARG A 314 33.29 -30.09 31.35
CA ARG A 314 33.38 -30.11 32.85
C ARG A 314 31.92 -29.95 33.37
N LYS A 315 31.30 -30.96 34.03
CA LYS A 315 31.27 -31.29 35.48
C LYS A 315 30.72 -30.11 36.33
N VAL A 316 29.66 -30.17 37.16
CA VAL A 316 29.03 -31.24 37.97
C VAL A 316 27.66 -30.75 38.51
N ASP A 317 26.71 -31.69 38.60
CA ASP A 317 25.60 -31.99 39.55
C ASP A 317 24.42 -31.07 39.95
N ASP A 318 23.33 -31.82 40.20
CA ASP A 318 22.05 -31.61 40.91
C ASP A 318 20.84 -31.28 40.00
N GLY A 319 19.73 -32.03 39.93
CA GLY A 319 19.31 -33.24 40.64
C GLY A 319 17.80 -33.27 40.91
N SER A 320 16.93 -32.90 39.95
CA SER A 320 15.49 -33.22 40.03
C SER A 320 14.76 -33.07 38.68
N SER A 321 14.82 -34.09 37.83
CA SER A 321 13.94 -34.18 36.64
C SER A 321 13.88 -35.60 36.09
N ARG A 322 13.25 -36.50 36.85
CA ARG A 322 12.81 -37.82 36.40
C ARG A 322 11.37 -38.08 36.85
N SER A 323 10.40 -37.45 36.19
CA SER A 323 9.01 -37.94 36.19
C SER A 323 8.19 -37.53 34.96
N LEU A 324 8.58 -36.47 34.23
CA LEU A 324 7.83 -36.00 33.05
C LEU A 324 8.15 -36.74 31.74
N LEU A 325 9.40 -37.20 31.53
CA LEU A 325 9.78 -37.85 30.26
C LEU A 325 9.12 -39.23 30.06
N THR A 326 8.82 -39.95 31.15
CA THR A 326 8.20 -41.28 31.08
C THR A 326 6.69 -41.21 30.79
N GLN A 327 6.02 -40.12 31.19
CA GLN A 327 4.60 -39.89 30.89
C GLN A 327 4.36 -39.50 29.43
N TYR A 328 5.22 -38.64 28.85
CA TYR A 328 5.12 -38.28 27.43
C TYR A 328 5.41 -39.45 26.49
N PHE A 329 6.31 -40.36 26.87
CA PHE A 329 6.63 -41.54 26.05
C PHE A 329 5.50 -42.57 26.01
N MET A 330 4.74 -42.73 27.10
CA MET A 330 3.56 -43.61 27.12
C MET A 330 2.37 -43.05 26.35
N ILE A 331 2.15 -41.74 26.37
CA ILE A 331 1.07 -41.09 25.60
C ILE A 331 1.33 -41.18 24.10
N ILE A 332 2.58 -40.99 23.67
CA ILE A 332 2.97 -41.09 22.25
C ILE A 332 2.84 -42.54 21.75
N MET A 333 3.24 -43.53 22.56
CA MET A 333 3.07 -44.95 22.20
C MET A 333 1.60 -45.39 22.17
N PHE A 334 0.75 -44.85 23.05
CA PHE A 334 -0.68 -45.13 23.06
C PHE A 334 -1.39 -44.53 21.83
N LEU A 335 -1.05 -43.30 21.45
CA LEU A 335 -1.59 -42.65 20.24
C LEU A 335 -1.11 -43.34 18.95
N PHE A 336 0.12 -43.87 18.93
CA PHE A 336 0.64 -44.67 17.81
C PHE A 336 -0.05 -46.04 17.70
N ALA A 337 -0.38 -46.68 18.81
CA ALA A 337 -1.13 -47.94 18.84
C ALA A 337 -2.60 -47.77 18.42
N CYS A 338 -3.24 -46.64 18.76
CA CYS A 338 -4.60 -46.32 18.33
C CYS A 338 -4.69 -46.04 16.82
N MET A 339 -3.66 -45.43 16.22
CA MET A 339 -3.60 -45.19 14.77
C MET A 339 -3.37 -46.47 13.94
N LEU A 340 -2.75 -47.50 14.50
CA LEU A 340 -2.43 -48.75 13.80
C LEU A 340 -3.59 -49.76 13.73
N ILE A 341 -4.68 -49.59 14.51
CA ILE A 341 -5.74 -50.61 14.65
C ILE A 341 -7.03 -50.28 13.88
N GLY A 342 -7.18 -49.09 13.28
CA GLY A 342 -8.25 -48.83 12.30
C GLY A 342 -9.66 -49.24 12.73
N LEU A 343 -10.12 -48.79 13.91
CA LEU A 343 -11.48 -49.06 14.39
C LEU A 343 -12.43 -47.87 14.16
N ASN A 344 -13.61 -48.22 13.67
CA ASN A 344 -14.67 -47.39 13.11
C ASN A 344 -15.29 -46.39 14.12
N SER A 345 -15.74 -45.24 13.62
CA SER A 345 -16.38 -44.15 14.37
C SER A 345 -17.69 -44.60 15.04
N ARG A 346 -17.69 -44.68 16.38
CA ARG A 346 -18.87 -44.62 17.28
C ARG A 346 -18.51 -44.76 18.77
N PHE A 347 -17.24 -44.96 19.12
CA PHE A 347 -16.80 -45.10 20.52
C PHE A 347 -16.18 -43.81 21.12
N THR A 348 -15.88 -42.81 20.29
CA THR A 348 -15.25 -41.54 20.71
C THR A 348 -16.23 -40.52 21.28
N ASP A 349 -17.52 -40.61 20.93
CA ASP A 349 -18.50 -39.59 21.36
C ASP A 349 -18.93 -39.79 22.83
N THR A 350 -18.94 -41.02 23.32
CA THR A 350 -19.37 -41.32 24.71
C THR A 350 -18.31 -40.96 25.76
N VAL A 351 -17.02 -41.04 25.41
CA VAL A 351 -15.92 -40.68 26.32
C VAL A 351 -15.72 -39.17 26.35
N MET A 352 -15.90 -38.47 25.22
CA MET A 352 -15.78 -37.01 25.17
C MET A 352 -16.91 -36.32 25.97
N LEU A 353 -18.13 -36.88 25.97
CA LEU A 353 -19.25 -36.36 26.76
C LEU A 353 -19.07 -36.56 28.28
N SER A 354 -18.53 -37.69 28.73
CA SER A 354 -18.30 -37.92 30.18
C SER A 354 -17.17 -37.06 30.73
N THR A 355 -16.13 -36.82 29.92
CA THR A 355 -14.98 -36.00 30.31
C THR A 355 -15.35 -34.51 30.40
N MET A 356 -16.24 -34.03 29.52
CA MET A 356 -16.77 -32.66 29.60
C MET A 356 -17.71 -32.47 30.80
N GLN A 357 -18.54 -33.47 31.14
CA GLN A 357 -19.43 -33.44 32.31
C GLN A 357 -18.70 -33.57 33.66
N ASP A 358 -17.49 -34.13 33.70
CA ASP A 358 -16.65 -34.14 34.90
C ASP A 358 -15.86 -32.82 35.05
N MET A 359 -15.47 -32.19 33.94
CA MET A 359 -14.81 -30.88 33.94
C MET A 359 -15.76 -29.75 34.39
N GLU A 360 -17.03 -29.81 33.97
CA GLU A 360 -18.08 -28.88 34.39
C GLU A 360 -18.44 -29.03 35.88
N ARG A 361 -18.39 -30.26 36.42
CA ARG A 361 -18.56 -30.54 37.85
C ARG A 361 -17.39 -30.06 38.72
N HIS A 362 -16.17 -30.01 38.18
CA HIS A 362 -15.01 -29.44 38.88
C HIS A 362 -14.98 -27.91 38.84
N LEU A 363 -15.51 -27.29 37.79
CA LEU A 363 -15.64 -25.83 37.69
C LEU A 363 -16.78 -25.28 38.58
N GLN A 364 -17.80 -26.06 38.88
CA GLN A 364 -18.89 -25.67 39.81
C GLN A 364 -18.54 -25.86 41.31
N ALA A 365 -17.44 -26.53 41.65
CA ALA A 365 -17.03 -26.77 43.04
C ALA A 365 -16.04 -25.71 43.60
N SER A 366 -15.53 -24.80 42.77
CA SER A 366 -14.45 -23.86 43.12
C SER A 366 -14.86 -22.39 43.20
N LEU A 367 -16.14 -22.06 42.96
CA LEU A 367 -16.68 -20.70 43.08
C LEU A 367 -17.70 -20.65 44.23
N GLY A 368 -17.22 -20.30 45.42
CA GLY A 368 -18.08 -19.90 46.54
C GLY A 368 -18.74 -18.56 46.24
N THR A 369 -20.07 -18.52 46.33
CA THR A 369 -20.90 -17.31 46.22
C THR A 369 -20.91 -16.51 47.53
N PRO A 370 -21.23 -15.21 47.45
CA PRO A 370 -22.28 -14.70 48.31
C PRO A 370 -23.43 -14.04 47.52
N SER A 371 -24.63 -14.51 47.87
CA SER A 371 -25.99 -14.00 47.65
C SER A 371 -26.18 -12.52 47.26
N MET A 372 -26.87 -12.29 46.14
CA MET A 372 -27.72 -11.10 45.95
C MET A 372 -29.15 -11.50 45.56
N THR A 373 -30.08 -11.02 46.37
CA THR A 373 -31.53 -11.18 46.26
C THR A 373 -32.11 -10.26 45.19
N LYS A 374 -33.09 -10.78 44.43
CA LYS A 374 -33.86 -10.08 43.38
C LYS A 374 -34.51 -8.79 43.87
N MET A 375 -34.44 -7.72 43.08
CA MET A 375 -35.50 -6.70 43.01
C MET A 375 -35.76 -6.25 41.56
N PRO A 376 -37.03 -5.94 41.19
CA PRO A 376 -37.45 -5.74 39.80
C PRO A 376 -37.50 -4.26 39.38
N TYR A 377 -37.50 -4.06 38.05
CA TYR A 377 -37.72 -2.81 37.33
C TYR A 377 -38.86 -1.94 37.89
N PRO A 378 -38.71 -0.60 37.96
CA PRO A 378 -39.83 0.30 38.10
C PRO A 378 -40.17 0.99 36.77
N THR A 379 -41.46 0.88 36.46
CA THR A 379 -42.26 1.64 35.51
C THR A 379 -42.52 3.08 35.98
N GLU A 380 -42.87 3.93 35.01
CA GLU A 380 -43.34 5.30 35.15
C GLU A 380 -44.37 5.51 36.29
N ARG A 381 -44.27 6.66 36.96
CA ARG A 381 -45.44 7.32 37.55
C ARG A 381 -45.28 8.84 37.65
N VAL A 382 -46.22 9.50 36.98
CA VAL A 382 -46.61 10.91 37.12
C VAL A 382 -47.18 11.15 38.53
N HIS A 383 -46.83 12.27 39.18
CA HIS A 383 -47.77 13.10 39.95
C HIS A 383 -47.21 14.50 40.27
N GLN A 384 -48.13 15.47 40.19
CA GLN A 384 -47.99 16.92 40.27
C GLN A 384 -47.71 17.46 41.68
N ALA A 385 -46.93 18.55 41.78
CA ALA A 385 -47.15 19.67 42.70
C ALA A 385 -46.27 20.88 42.31
N GLU A 386 -46.88 22.02 41.99
CA GLU A 386 -46.30 23.38 41.88
C GLU A 386 -46.25 24.08 43.26
N PRO A 387 -45.79 25.36 43.40
CA PRO A 387 -44.51 25.95 42.98
C PRO A 387 -43.86 26.79 44.11
N GLN A 388 -42.53 26.77 44.28
CA GLN A 388 -41.82 27.89 44.94
C GLN A 388 -40.41 28.11 44.36
N SER A 389 -40.33 29.09 43.45
CA SER A 389 -39.29 30.13 43.36
C SER A 389 -37.93 29.85 44.04
N THR A 390 -36.91 29.53 43.24
CA THR A 390 -35.73 30.41 43.03
C THR A 390 -34.92 29.88 41.83
N THR A 391 -34.84 30.71 40.80
CA THR A 391 -34.01 30.59 39.60
C THR A 391 -32.52 30.54 39.91
N THR A 392 -31.79 29.58 39.34
CA THR A 392 -30.59 29.80 38.49
C THR A 392 -30.11 28.46 37.93
N THR A 393 -30.47 28.19 36.67
CA THR A 393 -29.75 27.29 35.77
C THR A 393 -28.54 28.05 35.24
N THR A 394 -27.32 27.57 35.49
CA THR A 394 -26.12 28.09 34.81
C THR A 394 -26.14 27.65 33.36
N SER A 395 -26.78 28.49 32.55
CA SER A 395 -26.47 28.70 31.14
C SER A 395 -24.95 28.89 30.97
N ARG A 396 -24.38 28.25 29.95
CA ARG A 396 -23.08 28.62 29.37
C ARG A 396 -23.23 30.03 28.75
N THR A 397 -23.11 31.07 29.54
CA THR A 397 -22.82 32.45 29.10
C THR A 397 -21.32 32.57 28.88
N ILE A 398 -20.81 32.80 27.67
CA ILE A 398 -20.70 34.11 27.00
C ILE A 398 -20.50 35.25 28.00
N HIS A 399 -19.23 35.65 28.19
CA HIS A 399 -18.87 37.00 28.62
C HIS A 399 -18.31 37.76 27.41
N SER A 400 -18.90 38.92 27.11
CA SER A 400 -18.47 39.92 26.11
C SER A 400 -17.76 41.10 26.82
N PRO A 401 -17.34 42.19 26.14
CA PRO A 401 -16.87 42.34 24.76
C PRO A 401 -15.50 43.06 24.73
N THR A 402 -14.47 42.47 24.14
CA THR A 402 -13.29 43.23 23.67
C THR A 402 -12.77 42.61 22.39
N ASN A 403 -12.84 43.40 21.31
CA ASN A 403 -12.47 43.13 19.93
C ASN A 403 -13.32 42.11 19.16
N GLU A 404 -14.21 42.66 18.32
CA GLU A 404 -14.70 42.00 17.12
C GLU A 404 -13.49 41.56 16.26
N HIS A 405 -13.45 40.27 15.90
CA HIS A 405 -12.52 39.61 14.96
C HIS A 405 -11.22 38.99 15.47
N GLU A 406 -11.23 38.19 16.54
CA GLU A 406 -10.22 37.10 16.67
C GLU A 406 -10.88 35.75 16.36
N HIS A 407 -10.61 35.24 15.16
CA HIS A 407 -10.84 33.84 14.83
C HIS A 407 -9.99 33.00 15.79
N ARG A 408 -10.61 32.09 16.55
CA ARG A 408 -9.86 31.10 17.34
C ARG A 408 -9.70 29.86 16.49
N LEU A 409 -8.51 29.29 16.45
CA LEU A 409 -8.20 28.08 15.69
C LEU A 409 -9.10 26.88 16.06
N ALA A 410 -9.58 26.82 17.30
CA ALA A 410 -10.54 25.79 17.73
C ALA A 410 -12.00 26.07 17.31
N GLY A 411 -12.35 27.28 16.90
CA GLY A 411 -13.68 27.63 16.43
C GLY A 411 -13.87 27.29 14.95
N LEU A 412 -15.00 26.66 14.60
CA LEU A 412 -15.48 26.63 13.21
C LEU A 412 -16.33 27.87 12.95
N SER A 413 -15.93 28.73 12.01
CA SER A 413 -16.72 29.91 11.63
C SER A 413 -17.23 29.80 10.19
N CYS A 414 -18.53 29.56 10.04
CA CYS A 414 -19.15 29.45 8.73
C CYS A 414 -19.86 30.72 8.23
N ASP A 415 -19.92 31.78 9.04
CA ASP A 415 -20.58 33.05 8.68
C ASP A 415 -20.01 33.66 7.39
N LYS A 416 -18.68 33.56 7.21
CA LYS A 416 -17.98 34.07 6.03
C LYS A 416 -18.12 33.18 4.80
N TRP A 417 -18.43 31.90 5.00
CA TRP A 417 -18.38 30.87 3.97
C TRP A 417 -19.77 30.37 3.57
N GLY A 418 -20.83 30.90 4.16
CA GLY A 418 -22.22 30.55 3.89
C GLY A 418 -22.57 29.13 4.35
N GLY A 419 -22.16 28.70 5.54
CA GLY A 419 -22.49 27.36 6.04
C GLY A 419 -23.94 27.20 6.54
N PRO A 420 -24.31 25.97 6.92
CA PRO A 420 -25.57 25.74 7.63
C PRO A 420 -25.55 26.45 9.00
N SER A 421 -26.62 26.34 9.79
CA SER A 421 -26.61 26.94 11.14
C SER A 421 -25.41 26.44 11.96
N ASN A 422 -24.92 27.23 12.92
CA ASN A 422 -23.78 26.80 13.76
C ASN A 422 -24.04 25.43 14.42
N GLU A 423 -25.28 25.18 14.85
CA GLU A 423 -25.72 23.89 15.41
C GLU A 423 -25.59 22.73 14.39
N GLU A 424 -25.85 22.97 13.11
CA GLU A 424 -25.66 21.96 12.05
C GLU A 424 -24.18 21.78 11.68
N ALA A 425 -23.38 22.85 11.74
CA ALA A 425 -21.95 22.80 11.46
C ALA A 425 -21.14 22.14 12.59
N GLU A 426 -21.66 22.14 13.83
CA GLU A 426 -21.07 21.47 14.99
C GLU A 426 -20.84 19.97 14.77
N GLU A 427 -21.66 19.30 13.93
CA GLU A 427 -21.47 17.88 13.59
C GLU A 427 -20.10 17.59 12.92
N MET A 428 -19.48 18.61 12.31
CA MET A 428 -18.17 18.50 11.66
C MET A 428 -17.01 18.62 12.65
N VAL A 429 -17.26 19.09 13.87
CA VAL A 429 -16.23 19.38 14.87
C VAL A 429 -15.89 18.09 15.64
N TYR A 430 -14.61 17.81 15.77
CA TYR A 430 -14.04 16.71 16.58
C TYR A 430 -12.84 17.20 17.42
N TRP A 431 -12.64 18.52 17.45
CA TRP A 431 -11.50 19.18 18.03
C TRP A 431 -11.96 20.17 19.08
N GLU A 432 -11.05 20.50 19.99
CA GLU A 432 -11.30 21.43 21.07
C GLU A 432 -10.09 22.32 21.36
N ASP A 433 -10.34 23.45 22.02
CA ASP A 433 -9.28 24.28 22.59
C ASP A 433 -8.91 23.71 23.96
N ILE A 434 -7.73 23.10 24.07
CA ILE A 434 -7.21 22.54 25.31
C ILE A 434 -6.17 23.52 25.87
N PRO A 435 -6.49 24.30 26.92
CA PRO A 435 -5.60 25.36 27.40
C PRO A 435 -4.23 24.86 27.87
N SER A 436 -4.16 23.65 28.44
CA SER A 436 -2.89 23.05 28.86
C SER A 436 -1.98 22.73 27.67
N ASP A 437 -2.57 22.34 26.55
CA ASP A 437 -1.84 21.84 25.38
C ASP A 437 -1.35 23.01 24.51
N SER A 438 -2.12 24.10 24.39
CA SER A 438 -1.70 25.33 23.67
C SER A 438 -0.44 25.99 24.26
N HIS A 439 -0.13 25.69 25.51
CA HIS A 439 1.07 26.12 26.23
C HIS A 439 2.22 25.12 26.17
N HIS A 440 2.01 23.92 25.62
CA HIS A 440 3.04 22.91 25.53
C HIS A 440 4.19 23.38 24.65
N VAL A 441 5.42 23.16 25.13
CA VAL A 441 6.65 23.42 24.42
C VAL A 441 7.53 22.18 24.54
N SER A 442 8.08 21.74 23.41
CA SER A 442 9.02 20.63 23.38
C SER A 442 10.18 20.85 24.36
N PRO A 443 10.61 19.80 25.11
CA PRO A 443 11.75 19.90 26.02
C PRO A 443 13.09 20.18 25.29
N PHE A 444 13.09 20.09 23.96
CA PHE A 444 14.24 20.36 23.11
C PHE A 444 14.28 21.80 22.55
N LYS A 445 13.21 22.59 22.71
CA LYS A 445 13.20 24.00 22.30
C LYS A 445 14.18 24.80 23.17
N LYS A 446 15.16 25.45 22.55
CA LYS A 446 16.20 26.24 23.23
C LYS A 446 15.81 27.72 23.28
N PRO A 447 15.58 28.32 24.47
CA PRO A 447 15.21 29.73 24.56
C PRO A 447 16.27 30.64 23.91
N GLY A 448 15.84 31.54 23.01
CA GLY A 448 16.71 32.51 22.34
C GLY A 448 17.62 31.93 21.26
N ILE A 449 17.52 30.64 20.94
CA ILE A 449 18.28 30.00 19.85
C ILE A 449 17.30 29.52 18.79
N SER A 450 17.31 30.16 17.62
CA SER A 450 16.48 29.73 16.49
C SER A 450 17.08 28.51 15.82
N GLN A 451 16.31 27.42 15.76
CA GLN A 451 16.64 26.21 15.04
C GLN A 451 15.54 25.92 14.02
N TYR A 452 15.94 25.55 12.80
CA TYR A 452 15.05 25.44 11.66
C TYR A 452 14.95 24.01 11.15
N MET A 453 13.78 23.67 10.64
CA MET A 453 13.55 22.45 9.90
C MET A 453 12.86 22.77 8.57
N THR A 454 13.53 22.39 7.49
CA THR A 454 13.02 22.53 6.11
C THR A 454 12.66 21.16 5.57
N PHE A 455 11.74 21.09 4.61
CA PHE A 455 11.39 19.83 3.97
C PHE A 455 10.92 20.01 2.53
N GLU A 456 10.91 18.91 1.79
CA GLU A 456 10.33 18.84 0.44
C GLU A 456 8.95 18.19 0.48
N PRO A 457 7.94 18.66 -0.28
CA PRO A 457 6.67 17.97 -0.41
C PRO A 457 6.80 16.59 -1.07
N ASP A 458 5.89 15.67 -0.72
CA ASP A 458 5.78 14.38 -1.39
C ASP A 458 5.39 14.54 -2.87
N SER A 459 5.83 13.62 -3.74
CA SER A 459 5.45 13.61 -5.16
C SER A 459 4.17 12.82 -5.48
N GLY A 460 3.49 12.27 -4.47
CA GLY A 460 2.27 11.49 -4.62
C GLY A 460 0.99 12.33 -4.69
N GLY A 461 -0.17 11.66 -4.69
CA GLY A 461 -1.47 12.36 -4.61
C GLY A 461 -1.65 13.11 -3.29
N TRP A 462 -2.64 14.01 -3.25
CA TRP A 462 -2.92 14.88 -2.11
C TRP A 462 -2.81 14.21 -0.74
N ASN A 463 -3.41 13.03 -0.55
CA ASN A 463 -3.36 12.35 0.75
C ASN A 463 -1.96 11.91 1.18
N ASN A 464 -1.07 11.61 0.23
CA ASN A 464 0.34 11.32 0.54
C ASN A 464 1.10 12.60 0.88
N ILE A 465 0.81 13.69 0.16
CA ILE A 465 1.35 15.03 0.43
C ILE A 465 0.95 15.50 1.83
N ARG A 466 -0.34 15.40 2.17
CA ARG A 466 -0.88 15.67 3.52
C ARG A 466 -0.18 14.84 4.58
N MET A 467 -0.11 13.52 4.38
CA MET A 467 0.52 12.60 5.33
C MET A 467 1.99 12.95 5.61
N ALA A 468 2.77 13.23 4.56
CA ALA A 468 4.16 13.64 4.70
C ALA A 468 4.26 14.98 5.44
N MET A 469 3.42 15.95 5.09
CA MET A 469 3.38 17.25 5.78
C MET A 469 3.04 17.10 7.26
N GLU A 470 2.00 16.33 7.62
CA GLU A 470 1.61 16.12 9.02
C GLU A 470 2.74 15.47 9.83
N SER A 471 3.38 14.45 9.27
CA SER A 471 4.52 13.78 9.90
C SER A 471 5.68 14.72 10.15
N LEU A 472 5.98 15.59 9.19
CA LEU A 472 7.07 16.56 9.33
C LEU A 472 6.68 17.72 10.24
N LEU A 473 5.45 18.20 10.20
CA LEU A 473 4.94 19.21 11.12
C LEU A 473 4.99 18.70 12.57
N ALA A 474 4.50 17.49 12.83
CA ALA A 474 4.60 16.83 14.13
C ALA A 474 6.08 16.59 14.56
N THR A 475 6.97 16.30 13.59
CA THR A 475 8.41 16.18 13.87
C THR A 475 9.03 17.52 14.29
N ALA A 476 8.70 18.62 13.62
CA ALA A 476 9.18 19.97 14.01
C ALA A 476 8.67 20.34 15.41
N PHE A 477 7.39 20.07 15.67
CA PHE A 477 6.76 20.29 16.97
C PHE A 477 7.48 19.49 18.06
N ALA A 478 7.67 18.19 17.85
CA ALA A 478 8.41 17.30 18.75
C ALA A 478 9.84 17.77 19.00
N MET A 479 10.55 18.25 17.97
CA MET A 479 11.93 18.75 18.07
C MET A 479 12.04 20.16 18.66
N GLY A 480 10.93 20.90 18.80
CA GLY A 480 10.95 22.30 19.25
C GLY A 480 11.60 23.26 18.24
N ARG A 481 11.44 22.98 16.94
CA ARG A 481 12.08 23.74 15.84
C ARG A 481 11.06 24.59 15.10
N THR A 482 11.53 25.71 14.55
CA THR A 482 10.76 26.49 13.58
C THR A 482 10.62 25.69 12.29
N LEU A 483 9.37 25.42 11.87
CA LEU A 483 9.08 24.76 10.61
C LEU A 483 9.13 25.77 9.46
N VAL A 484 9.85 25.45 8.41
CA VAL A 484 9.90 26.26 7.19
C VAL A 484 9.02 25.60 6.14
N LEU A 485 7.94 26.28 5.73
CA LEU A 485 7.08 25.81 4.66
C LEU A 485 7.82 25.88 3.32
N PRO A 486 7.70 24.85 2.46
CA PRO A 486 8.27 24.88 1.12
C PRO A 486 7.60 25.99 0.29
N PRO A 487 8.26 26.48 -0.77
CA PRO A 487 7.67 27.47 -1.66
C PRO A 487 6.34 27.01 -2.23
N HIS A 488 5.50 27.99 -2.53
CA HIS A 488 4.27 27.80 -3.28
C HIS A 488 4.58 27.13 -4.62
N GLN A 489 3.91 26.01 -4.92
CA GLN A 489 4.24 25.18 -6.09
C GLN A 489 3.04 24.34 -6.53
N LYS A 490 3.09 23.79 -7.74
CA LYS A 490 2.10 22.80 -8.18
C LYS A 490 2.20 21.53 -7.33
N MET A 491 1.04 21.01 -6.94
CA MET A 491 0.92 19.74 -6.23
C MET A 491 0.23 18.71 -7.13
N TYR A 492 0.72 17.48 -7.16
CA TYR A 492 0.21 16.44 -8.05
C TYR A 492 -1.30 16.19 -7.85
N LEU A 493 -2.05 16.13 -8.96
CA LEU A 493 -3.53 16.05 -9.04
C LEU A 493 -4.31 17.28 -8.56
N LEU A 494 -3.63 18.35 -8.14
CA LEU A 494 -4.22 19.67 -7.92
C LEU A 494 -3.87 20.57 -9.11
N GLY A 495 -4.77 21.49 -9.48
CA GLY A 495 -4.68 22.26 -10.72
C GLY A 495 -5.57 21.70 -11.84
N LYS A 496 -6.87 21.57 -11.54
CA LYS A 496 -7.90 21.24 -12.55
C LYS A 496 -7.87 22.26 -13.70
N LYS A 497 -8.33 21.86 -14.90
CA LYS A 497 -8.24 22.62 -16.17
C LYS A 497 -8.98 23.97 -16.19
N ASP A 498 -9.58 24.40 -15.09
CA ASP A 498 -10.20 25.71 -14.98
C ASP A 498 -9.12 26.77 -14.79
N LYS A 499 -8.86 27.55 -15.85
CA LYS A 499 -7.84 28.60 -15.87
C LYS A 499 -8.13 29.74 -14.89
N ASN A 500 -9.36 29.85 -14.40
CA ASN A 500 -9.77 30.88 -13.45
C ASN A 500 -9.49 30.48 -11.99
N GLN A 501 -9.12 29.23 -11.75
CA GLN A 501 -8.85 28.71 -10.42
C GLN A 501 -7.35 28.58 -10.18
N ARG A 502 -6.97 28.71 -8.91
CA ARG A 502 -5.59 28.56 -8.45
C ARG A 502 -5.03 27.18 -8.83
N ASN A 503 -3.80 27.15 -9.32
CA ASN A 503 -3.13 25.94 -9.82
C ASN A 503 -1.80 25.61 -9.10
N ALA A 504 -1.24 26.54 -8.35
CA ALA A 504 -0.13 26.33 -7.43
C ALA A 504 -0.62 26.55 -5.99
N PHE A 505 -0.03 25.84 -5.03
CA PHE A 505 -0.46 25.85 -3.64
C PHE A 505 0.71 25.78 -2.66
N SER A 506 0.44 26.25 -1.46
CA SER A 506 1.22 26.01 -0.25
C SER A 506 0.26 25.48 0.81
N PHE A 507 0.76 24.91 1.91
CA PHE A 507 -0.07 24.20 2.88
C PHE A 507 -1.06 25.10 3.64
N ASP A 508 -0.79 26.40 3.74
CA ASP A 508 -1.68 27.45 4.26
C ASP A 508 -3.00 27.57 3.46
N HIS A 509 -3.05 27.07 2.23
CA HIS A 509 -4.27 27.06 1.41
C HIS A 509 -5.24 25.94 1.78
N PHE A 510 -4.83 25.04 2.67
CA PHE A 510 -5.60 23.86 3.07
C PHE A 510 -5.71 23.70 4.57
N PHE A 511 -4.74 24.20 5.33
CA PHE A 511 -4.69 24.16 6.79
C PHE A 511 -4.39 25.56 7.34
N HIS A 512 -4.78 25.82 8.59
CA HIS A 512 -4.60 27.11 9.25
C HIS A 512 -3.15 27.37 9.71
N MET A 513 -2.17 27.21 8.81
CA MET A 513 -0.73 27.24 9.15
C MET A 513 -0.27 28.51 9.86
N GLU A 514 -0.77 29.67 9.43
CA GLU A 514 -0.43 30.95 10.07
C GLU A 514 -1.02 31.03 11.49
N SER A 515 -2.29 30.68 11.66
CA SER A 515 -2.97 30.68 12.98
C SER A 515 -2.30 29.71 13.96
N ILE A 516 -1.85 28.53 13.50
CA ILE A 516 -1.10 27.57 14.34
C ILE A 516 0.11 28.26 14.96
N SER A 517 0.88 29.00 14.16
CA SER A 517 2.09 29.68 14.65
C SER A 517 1.79 30.84 15.59
N GLN A 518 0.61 31.45 15.50
CA GLN A 518 0.20 32.58 16.34
C GLN A 518 -0.39 32.11 17.67
N GLU A 519 -1.17 31.04 17.64
CA GLU A 519 -1.96 30.56 18.78
C GLU A 519 -1.22 29.50 19.60
N HIS A 520 -0.26 28.78 19.03
CA HIS A 520 0.44 27.68 19.70
C HIS A 520 1.93 27.98 19.98
N LYS A 521 2.29 28.19 21.26
CA LYS A 521 3.67 28.58 21.68
C LYS A 521 4.75 27.57 21.31
N GLY A 522 4.37 26.30 21.17
CA GLY A 522 5.27 25.20 20.87
C GLY A 522 5.80 25.14 19.43
N LEU A 523 5.16 25.79 18.44
CA LEU A 523 5.55 25.70 17.03
C LEU A 523 5.56 27.07 16.35
N ASP A 524 6.72 27.46 15.82
CA ASP A 524 6.84 28.62 14.95
C ASP A 524 6.85 28.13 13.49
N ILE A 525 6.11 28.80 12.60
CA ILE A 525 6.05 28.48 11.17
C ILE A 525 6.43 29.72 10.35
N ILE A 526 7.38 29.58 9.44
CA ILE A 526 7.79 30.65 8.52
C ILE A 526 7.77 30.16 7.06
N THR A 527 7.66 31.10 6.13
CA THR A 527 7.78 30.81 4.70
C THR A 527 9.22 30.54 4.30
N MET A 528 9.43 29.82 3.19
CA MET A 528 10.76 29.67 2.60
C MET A 528 11.42 31.02 2.33
N GLN A 529 10.66 32.02 1.85
CA GLN A 529 11.21 33.35 1.59
C GLN A 529 11.79 34.00 2.85
N GLN A 530 11.01 34.04 3.94
CA GLN A 530 11.47 34.58 5.23
C GLN A 530 12.70 33.82 5.74
N PHE A 531 12.75 32.50 5.55
CA PHE A 531 13.90 31.70 5.92
C PHE A 531 15.15 32.07 5.10
N LEU A 532 15.04 32.21 3.78
CA LEU A 532 16.17 32.55 2.90
C LEU A 532 16.66 33.99 3.12
N GLU A 533 15.80 34.92 3.53
CA GLU A 533 16.18 36.28 3.91
C GLU A 533 17.18 36.31 5.08
N LEU A 534 17.13 35.31 5.97
CA LEU A 534 18.07 35.18 7.09
C LEU A 534 19.52 34.97 6.65
N PHE A 535 19.76 34.51 5.41
CA PHE A 535 21.10 34.23 4.87
C PHE A 535 21.73 35.46 4.19
N LEU A 536 20.93 36.48 3.86
CA LEU A 536 21.40 37.59 3.02
C LEU A 536 22.40 38.53 3.71
N ASP A 537 22.40 38.57 5.03
CA ASP A 537 23.37 39.36 5.81
C ASP A 537 24.68 38.60 6.12
N GLY A 538 24.82 37.37 5.62
CA GLY A 538 26.01 36.53 5.77
C GLY A 538 26.24 35.99 7.19
N ARG A 539 25.22 36.03 8.07
CA ARG A 539 25.32 35.47 9.42
C ARG A 539 25.34 33.95 9.44
N PHE A 540 24.72 33.28 8.47
CA PHE A 540 24.76 31.82 8.35
C PHE A 540 26.04 31.38 7.65
N LYS A 541 26.81 30.52 8.32
CA LYS A 541 28.11 30.06 7.85
C LYS A 541 28.10 28.56 7.69
N ASP A 542 28.80 28.10 6.66
CA ASP A 542 29.03 26.68 6.42
C ASP A 542 29.83 26.10 7.59
N PRO A 543 29.37 25.02 8.24
CA PRO A 543 30.02 24.49 9.44
C PRO A 543 31.46 24.00 9.20
N ILE A 544 31.80 23.63 7.96
CA ILE A 544 33.09 23.05 7.60
C ILE A 544 34.09 24.14 7.20
N SER A 545 33.70 25.02 6.28
CA SER A 545 34.55 26.06 5.71
C SER A 545 34.51 27.39 6.47
N GLY A 546 33.47 27.62 7.29
CA GLY A 546 33.26 28.86 8.04
C GLY A 546 32.87 30.08 7.18
N ASN A 547 32.70 29.89 5.87
CA ASN A 547 32.31 30.94 4.94
C ASN A 547 30.80 31.20 5.00
N PRO A 548 30.34 32.44 4.76
CA PRO A 548 28.91 32.72 4.61
C PRO A 548 28.29 31.87 3.51
N VAL A 549 27.11 31.31 3.79
CA VAL A 549 26.29 30.56 2.82
C VAL A 549 25.20 31.48 2.31
N PHE A 550 25.03 31.55 1.00
CA PHE A 550 23.99 32.35 0.35
C PHE A 550 23.06 31.45 -0.48
N PRO A 551 21.76 31.78 -0.57
CA PRO A 551 20.84 31.05 -1.43
C PRO A 551 21.21 31.21 -2.92
N PRO A 552 20.80 30.30 -3.81
CA PRO A 552 21.17 30.35 -5.22
C PRO A 552 20.79 31.69 -5.85
N GLY A 553 21.78 32.37 -6.44
CA GLY A 553 21.60 33.68 -7.06
C GLY A 553 21.21 34.81 -6.08
N ASN A 554 21.41 34.64 -4.77
CA ASN A 554 20.89 35.52 -3.71
C ASN A 554 19.36 35.71 -3.78
N ARG A 555 18.65 34.74 -4.35
CA ARG A 555 17.20 34.76 -4.54
C ARG A 555 16.50 34.21 -3.30
N THR A 556 15.51 34.95 -2.79
CA THR A 556 14.69 34.54 -1.63
C THR A 556 13.28 34.10 -2.02
N ASP A 557 12.69 34.67 -3.08
CA ASP A 557 11.36 34.28 -3.54
C ASP A 557 11.44 33.18 -4.62
N TRP A 558 10.96 32.00 -4.26
CA TRP A 558 10.92 30.81 -5.13
C TRP A 558 9.49 30.31 -5.37
N ASN A 559 8.49 31.14 -5.09
CA ASN A 559 7.09 30.80 -5.32
C ASN A 559 6.82 30.61 -6.82
N ASP A 560 5.92 29.68 -7.13
CA ASP A 560 5.49 29.31 -8.50
C ASP A 560 6.61 28.80 -9.43
N CYS A 561 7.80 28.48 -8.89
CA CYS A 561 8.90 27.88 -9.66
C CYS A 561 8.65 26.40 -9.97
N GLU A 562 9.08 25.95 -11.15
CA GLU A 562 8.92 24.58 -11.62
C GLU A 562 10.21 24.03 -12.27
N GLY A 563 10.29 22.70 -12.33
CA GLY A 563 11.35 21.98 -13.04
C GLY A 563 12.75 22.35 -12.56
N ARG A 564 13.58 22.86 -13.47
CA ARG A 564 15.00 23.15 -13.21
C ARG A 564 15.21 24.19 -12.11
N GLU A 565 14.40 25.24 -12.08
CA GLU A 565 14.55 26.31 -11.08
C GLU A 565 14.35 25.76 -9.66
N LEU A 566 13.24 25.07 -9.40
CA LEU A 566 12.97 24.50 -8.08
C LEU A 566 14.03 23.46 -7.67
N ASN A 567 14.62 22.74 -8.64
CA ASN A 567 15.70 21.79 -8.38
C ASN A 567 17.00 22.47 -7.92
N GLU A 568 17.28 23.72 -8.33
CA GLU A 568 18.43 24.48 -7.84
C GLU A 568 18.28 24.78 -6.34
N LEU A 569 17.10 25.23 -5.91
CA LEU A 569 16.80 25.44 -4.49
C LEU A 569 16.90 24.12 -3.71
N LYS A 570 16.28 23.03 -4.19
CA LYS A 570 16.33 21.72 -3.53
C LYS A 570 17.77 21.21 -3.36
N THR A 571 18.60 21.36 -4.40
CA THR A 571 20.02 20.99 -4.35
C THR A 571 20.74 21.77 -3.27
N TRP A 572 20.55 23.10 -3.26
CA TRP A 572 21.17 23.96 -2.25
C TRP A 572 20.72 23.65 -0.82
N LEU A 573 19.42 23.40 -0.59
CA LEU A 573 18.89 23.02 0.72
C LEU A 573 19.55 21.72 1.23
N ARG A 574 19.74 20.74 0.34
CA ARG A 574 20.39 19.46 0.68
C ARG A 574 21.88 19.60 0.97
N GLU A 575 22.59 20.42 0.19
CA GLU A 575 24.05 20.62 0.32
C GLU A 575 24.43 21.51 1.49
N SER A 576 23.57 22.47 1.86
CA SER A 576 23.88 23.51 2.85
C SER A 576 23.39 23.18 4.27
N SER A 577 22.70 22.06 4.45
CA SER A 577 22.06 21.67 5.71
C SER A 577 22.51 20.29 6.19
N ARG A 578 22.15 19.95 7.43
CA ARG A 578 22.21 18.57 7.88
C ARG A 578 20.98 17.83 7.37
N MET A 579 21.20 16.97 6.38
CA MET A 579 20.17 16.07 5.88
C MET A 579 19.75 15.05 6.94
N LEU A 580 18.43 14.88 7.10
CA LEU A 580 17.85 13.88 7.98
C LEU A 580 17.25 12.73 7.16
N ASN A 581 18.08 11.70 6.95
CA ASN A 581 17.73 10.51 6.16
C ASN A 581 17.03 9.44 7.01
N TRP A 582 16.06 9.84 7.83
CA TRP A 582 15.25 8.86 8.56
C TRP A 582 14.30 8.15 7.60
N ASP A 583 14.28 6.82 7.69
CA ASP A 583 13.45 5.96 6.85
C ASP A 583 12.42 5.22 7.72
N PRO A 584 11.13 5.59 7.64
CA PRO A 584 10.06 4.98 8.43
C PRO A 584 9.91 3.46 8.25
N ASP A 585 10.35 2.90 7.12
CA ASP A 585 10.34 1.46 6.88
C ASP A 585 11.49 0.75 7.60
N ASN A 586 12.57 1.43 7.93
CA ASN A 586 13.73 0.84 8.59
C ASN A 586 13.81 1.18 10.08
N CYS A 587 13.33 2.36 10.52
CA CYS A 587 13.50 2.82 11.89
C CYS A 587 12.25 3.50 12.48
N LEU A 588 12.15 3.48 13.81
CA LEU A 588 11.15 4.21 14.59
C LEU A 588 11.81 5.51 15.10
N ALA A 589 11.24 6.67 14.79
CA ALA A 589 11.79 7.96 15.21
C ALA A 589 11.56 8.17 16.71
N ALA A 590 12.61 7.97 17.50
CA ALA A 590 12.50 7.88 18.96
C ALA A 590 12.99 9.16 19.65
N PHE A 591 12.13 9.72 20.49
CA PHE A 591 12.37 10.96 21.24
C PHE A 591 12.54 10.64 22.73
N PRO A 592 13.68 11.02 23.34
CA PRO A 592 13.90 10.84 24.79
C PRO A 592 12.97 11.78 25.59
N LYS A 593 12.88 11.56 26.91
CA LYS A 593 12.06 12.44 27.80
C LYS A 593 12.62 13.86 27.89
N SER A 594 13.93 14.02 27.78
CA SER A 594 14.62 15.31 27.79
C SER A 594 15.94 15.24 27.02
N SER A 595 16.66 16.36 26.92
CA SER A 595 18.03 16.40 26.37
C SER A 595 19.10 15.70 27.23
N SER A 596 18.73 15.07 28.36
CA SER A 596 19.69 14.41 29.23
C SER A 596 20.27 13.13 28.60
N GLU A 597 21.56 12.88 28.82
CA GLU A 597 22.22 11.65 28.37
C GLU A 597 21.55 10.39 28.94
N LYS A 598 21.04 10.50 30.18
CA LYS A 598 20.35 9.42 30.87
C LYS A 598 19.08 9.01 30.12
N ASP A 599 18.25 9.96 29.69
CA ASP A 599 16.99 9.66 29.03
C ASP A 599 17.20 9.15 27.60
N MET A 600 18.28 9.57 26.94
CA MET A 600 18.72 8.97 25.66
C MET A 600 19.16 7.52 25.86
N GLN A 601 19.95 7.25 26.89
CA GLN A 601 20.42 5.90 27.20
C GLN A 601 19.26 4.96 27.57
N GLU A 602 18.22 5.45 28.26
CA GLU A 602 17.00 4.67 28.56
C GLU A 602 16.36 4.08 27.30
N LEU A 603 16.23 4.86 26.22
CA LEU A 603 15.69 4.37 24.95
C LEU A 603 16.58 3.32 24.29
N ILE A 604 17.90 3.51 24.35
CA ILE A 604 18.88 2.57 23.79
C ILE A 604 18.83 1.25 24.56
N ASP A 605 18.77 1.31 25.89
CA ASP A 605 18.73 0.14 26.76
C ASP A 605 17.43 -0.67 26.52
N VAL A 606 16.28 0.02 26.42
CA VAL A 606 15.00 -0.62 26.08
C VAL A 606 15.06 -1.28 24.70
N HIS A 607 15.65 -0.62 23.71
CA HIS A 607 15.82 -1.20 22.37
C HIS A 607 16.67 -2.48 22.39
N GLU A 608 17.81 -2.46 23.09
CA GLU A 608 18.68 -3.63 23.20
C GLU A 608 18.03 -4.77 24.00
N GLU A 609 17.18 -4.44 24.99
CA GLU A 609 16.38 -5.43 25.70
C GLU A 609 15.36 -6.12 24.78
N ILE A 610 14.58 -5.36 24.01
CA ILE A 610 13.62 -5.91 23.03
C ILE A 610 14.35 -6.78 22.00
N LYS A 611 15.47 -6.30 21.48
CA LYS A 611 16.30 -7.03 20.51
C LYS A 611 16.83 -8.35 21.08
N LYS A 612 17.21 -8.38 22.37
CA LYS A 612 17.64 -9.59 23.08
C LYS A 612 16.50 -10.59 23.29
N GLU A 613 15.28 -10.10 23.52
CA GLU A 613 14.07 -10.91 23.66
C GLU A 613 13.53 -11.42 22.31
N GLY A 614 13.90 -10.75 21.22
CA GLY A 614 13.36 -10.97 19.89
C GLY A 614 12.22 -9.98 19.59
N TYR A 615 12.23 -9.43 18.38
CA TYR A 615 11.20 -8.47 17.97
C TYR A 615 9.82 -9.14 17.94
N PRO A 616 8.79 -8.53 18.55
CA PRO A 616 7.46 -9.11 18.62
C PRO A 616 6.77 -9.09 17.26
N SER A 617 5.82 -10.00 17.05
CA SER A 617 4.92 -9.94 15.90
C SER A 617 3.81 -8.94 16.20
N TYR A 618 3.31 -8.21 15.20
CA TYR A 618 2.19 -7.29 15.45
C TYR A 618 0.93 -8.07 15.85
N GLU A 619 0.79 -9.33 15.43
CA GLU A 619 -0.31 -10.23 15.80
C GLU A 619 -0.42 -10.44 17.31
N ASP A 620 0.69 -10.29 18.05
CA ASP A 620 0.73 -10.45 19.50
C ASP A 620 -0.05 -9.36 20.25
N PHE A 621 -0.43 -8.26 19.56
CA PHE A 621 -1.14 -7.13 20.16
C PHE A 621 -2.54 -6.89 19.55
N VAL A 622 -2.99 -7.73 18.60
CA VAL A 622 -4.33 -7.60 18.00
C VAL A 622 -5.39 -7.86 19.06
N GLY A 623 -6.32 -6.92 19.22
CA GLY A 623 -7.39 -6.98 20.23
C GLY A 623 -6.93 -6.76 21.67
N ILE A 624 -5.63 -6.58 21.93
CA ILE A 624 -5.05 -6.43 23.28
C ILE A 624 -3.99 -5.31 23.34
N PRO A 625 -4.38 -4.04 23.11
CA PRO A 625 -3.48 -2.91 23.22
C PRO A 625 -2.99 -2.71 24.65
N PHE A 626 -1.79 -2.19 24.82
CA PHE A 626 -1.37 -1.70 26.13
C PHE A 626 -2.12 -0.42 26.51
N PRO A 627 -2.24 -0.12 27.82
CA PRO A 627 -2.59 1.22 28.29
C PRO A 627 -1.69 2.30 27.67
N VAL A 628 -2.23 3.49 27.42
CA VAL A 628 -1.46 4.60 26.82
C VAL A 628 -0.30 5.05 27.71
N ASP A 629 -0.41 4.85 29.03
CA ASP A 629 0.60 5.15 30.05
C ASP A 629 1.51 3.95 30.40
N ALA A 630 1.45 2.88 29.60
CA ALA A 630 2.32 1.71 29.78
C ALA A 630 3.81 2.05 29.65
N SER A 631 4.64 1.10 30.08
CA SER A 631 6.10 1.24 30.05
C SER A 631 6.62 1.54 28.64
N ILE A 632 7.78 2.21 28.56
CA ILE A 632 8.45 2.50 27.28
C ILE A 632 8.63 1.23 26.46
N LYS A 633 9.05 0.14 27.12
CA LYS A 633 9.28 -1.16 26.50
C LYS A 633 7.99 -1.72 25.88
N ASP A 634 6.88 -1.71 26.62
CA ASP A 634 5.61 -2.28 26.15
C ASP A 634 5.05 -1.48 24.97
N ARG A 635 5.02 -0.14 25.07
CA ARG A 635 4.58 0.73 23.97
C ARG A 635 5.50 0.60 22.75
N MET A 636 6.81 0.48 22.95
CA MET A 636 7.78 0.31 21.86
C MET A 636 7.61 -1.05 21.16
N ARG A 637 7.34 -2.11 21.93
CA ARG A 637 7.03 -3.46 21.39
C ARG A 637 5.77 -3.42 20.53
N GLU A 638 4.71 -2.79 21.01
CA GLU A 638 3.44 -2.65 20.28
C GLU A 638 3.60 -1.86 18.97
N ASN A 639 4.43 -0.82 18.96
CA ASN A 639 4.65 0.05 17.80
C ASN A 639 5.84 -0.36 16.91
N TRP A 640 6.47 -1.50 17.20
CA TRP A 640 7.72 -1.90 16.56
C TRP A 640 7.58 -2.11 15.04
N ALA A 641 6.52 -2.81 14.64
CA ALA A 641 6.05 -2.93 13.26
C ALA A 641 7.13 -3.33 12.22
N ASP A 642 7.89 -4.40 12.53
CA ASP A 642 8.94 -4.96 11.67
C ASP A 642 10.08 -3.99 11.29
N ARG A 643 10.37 -3.02 12.17
CA ARG A 643 11.52 -2.11 12.00
C ARG A 643 12.81 -2.77 12.49
N LYS A 644 13.95 -2.21 12.06
CA LYS A 644 15.29 -2.75 12.35
C LYS A 644 15.98 -2.04 13.49
N GLY A 645 15.56 -0.82 13.83
CA GLY A 645 16.19 -0.01 14.86
C GLY A 645 15.47 1.30 15.14
N LEU A 646 16.15 2.20 15.84
CA LEU A 646 15.66 3.53 16.18
C LEU A 646 16.32 4.59 15.30
N CYS A 647 15.53 5.58 14.89
CA CYS A 647 15.99 6.86 14.41
C CYS A 647 15.98 7.80 15.62
N LEU A 648 17.02 7.72 16.44
CA LEU A 648 17.10 8.41 17.72
C LEU A 648 17.31 9.92 17.49
N TYR A 649 16.52 10.75 18.18
CA TYR A 649 16.76 12.19 18.25
C TYR A 649 17.89 12.50 19.24
N ASP A 650 19.12 12.24 18.79
CA ASP A 650 20.33 12.33 19.60
C ASP A 650 20.84 13.77 19.83
N LYS A 651 21.94 13.88 20.58
CA LYS A 651 22.58 15.16 20.90
C LYS A 651 23.03 15.94 19.66
N GLU A 652 23.56 15.26 18.63
CA GLU A 652 24.02 15.91 17.40
C GLU A 652 22.83 16.58 16.70
N LEU A 653 21.71 15.86 16.57
CA LEU A 653 20.48 16.38 15.99
C LEU A 653 19.84 17.46 16.87
N GLN A 654 19.98 17.42 18.19
CA GLN A 654 19.50 18.47 19.09
C GLN A 654 20.35 19.76 18.99
N GLU A 655 21.64 19.66 18.70
CA GLU A 655 22.56 20.82 18.58
C GLU A 655 22.56 21.44 17.18
N THR A 656 22.18 20.67 16.16
CA THR A 656 22.20 21.11 14.77
C THR A 656 21.28 22.33 14.54
N PRO A 657 21.77 23.47 14.01
CA PRO A 657 20.93 24.65 13.79
C PRO A 657 19.86 24.45 12.71
N TRP A 658 20.17 23.72 11.65
CA TRP A 658 19.30 23.56 10.49
C TRP A 658 19.27 22.12 10.00
N LEU A 659 18.08 21.52 10.05
CA LEU A 659 17.79 20.20 9.50
C LEU A 659 16.99 20.33 8.19
N HIS A 660 17.28 19.42 7.25
CA HIS A 660 16.50 19.28 6.04
C HIS A 660 16.01 17.85 5.85
N PHE A 661 14.71 17.70 5.64
CA PHE A 661 14.08 16.44 5.26
C PHE A 661 13.90 16.38 3.74
N PRO A 662 14.76 15.66 3.01
CA PRO A 662 14.63 15.50 1.57
C PRO A 662 13.45 14.58 1.24
N VAL A 663 12.94 14.66 0.02
CA VAL A 663 12.07 13.62 -0.56
C VAL A 663 12.81 12.93 -1.70
N GLY A 664 12.96 11.61 -1.59
CA GLY A 664 13.62 10.78 -2.60
C GLY A 664 13.16 9.32 -2.53
N ARG A 665 13.17 8.64 -3.70
CA ARG A 665 12.83 7.21 -3.83
C ARG A 665 13.98 6.35 -4.35
N THR A 666 15.14 6.94 -4.63
CA THR A 666 16.28 6.28 -5.32
C THR A 666 17.61 6.90 -4.90
N GLY A 667 18.68 6.09 -4.91
CA GLY A 667 20.05 6.55 -4.60
C GLY A 667 20.31 6.68 -3.09
N GLN A 668 21.01 7.74 -2.68
CA GLN A 668 21.35 8.02 -1.27
C GLN A 668 20.16 8.54 -0.43
N TYR A 669 19.00 8.78 -1.06
CA TYR A 669 17.85 9.44 -0.44
C TYR A 669 16.63 8.50 -0.45
N GLN A 670 16.42 7.77 0.65
CA GLN A 670 15.28 6.89 0.90
C GLN A 670 14.40 7.45 2.03
N SER A 671 13.92 8.68 1.85
CA SER A 671 13.35 9.49 2.94
C SER A 671 11.89 9.89 2.72
N ARG A 672 11.19 9.22 1.79
CA ARG A 672 9.79 9.53 1.51
C ARG A 672 8.95 9.27 2.77
N MET A 673 8.39 10.32 3.37
CA MET A 673 7.53 10.26 4.57
C MET A 673 6.13 9.71 4.28
N LEU A 674 6.09 8.48 3.76
CA LEU A 674 4.88 7.75 3.47
C LEU A 674 4.47 6.92 4.69
N VAL A 675 4.22 7.62 5.79
CA VAL A 675 3.88 7.06 7.11
C VAL A 675 3.05 8.08 7.87
N HIS A 676 2.11 7.62 8.70
CA HIS A 676 1.39 8.49 9.61
C HIS A 676 2.29 8.92 10.78
N PHE A 677 2.17 10.17 11.23
CA PHE A 677 3.06 10.74 12.26
C PHE A 677 3.14 9.87 13.52
N TYR A 678 2.00 9.41 14.04
CA TYR A 678 1.91 8.55 15.22
C TYR A 678 2.47 7.14 15.00
N ALA A 679 2.56 6.69 13.74
CA ALA A 679 3.11 5.39 13.40
C ALA A 679 4.63 5.44 13.27
N PHE A 680 5.21 6.65 13.16
CA PHE A 680 6.64 6.88 12.96
C PHE A 680 7.32 7.47 14.20
N LEU A 681 6.71 8.49 14.81
CA LEU A 681 7.21 9.14 16.00
C LEU A 681 6.88 8.28 17.23
N PHE A 682 7.87 8.09 18.08
CA PHE A 682 7.75 7.39 19.34
C PHE A 682 8.37 8.22 20.46
N PHE A 683 7.61 8.43 21.53
CA PHE A 683 8.03 9.24 22.65
C PHE A 683 8.25 8.38 23.89
N ALA A 684 9.41 8.53 24.53
CA ALA A 684 9.70 7.90 25.82
C ALA A 684 8.70 8.33 26.90
N ASP A 685 8.28 9.59 26.88
CA ASP A 685 7.16 10.07 27.67
C ASP A 685 5.83 9.88 26.92
N TRP A 686 4.88 9.21 27.54
CA TRP A 686 3.58 8.94 26.94
C TRP A 686 2.69 10.19 26.88
N LYS A 687 2.87 11.17 27.79
CA LYS A 687 2.11 12.42 27.74
C LYS A 687 2.45 13.22 26.49
N THR A 688 3.74 13.25 26.13
CA THR A 688 4.22 13.86 24.87
C THR A 688 3.65 13.18 23.61
N ASP A 689 3.45 11.86 23.63
CA ASP A 689 2.78 11.15 22.53
C ASP A 689 1.33 11.64 22.36
N LEU A 690 0.56 11.69 23.44
CA LEU A 690 -0.83 12.16 23.39
C LEU A 690 -0.92 13.65 23.02
N TRP A 691 -0.06 14.50 23.59
CA TRP A 691 0.03 15.92 23.21
C TRP A 691 0.28 16.11 21.73
N THR A 692 1.22 15.36 21.15
CA THR A 692 1.51 15.44 19.72
C THR A 692 0.32 15.00 18.88
N LYS A 693 -0.39 13.95 19.30
CA LYS A 693 -1.60 13.47 18.61
C LYS A 693 -2.74 14.49 18.69
N ARG A 694 -3.02 15.07 19.86
CA ARG A 694 -4.04 16.11 20.04
C ARG A 694 -3.69 17.37 19.27
N PHE A 695 -2.43 17.79 19.29
CA PHE A 695 -1.96 18.91 18.48
C PHE A 695 -2.29 18.70 16.98
N VAL A 696 -2.04 17.51 16.42
CA VAL A 696 -2.43 17.23 15.03
C VAL A 696 -3.95 17.18 14.85
N ARG A 697 -4.70 16.56 15.78
CA ARG A 697 -6.17 16.51 15.75
C ARG A 697 -6.77 17.92 15.74
N ASP A 698 -6.33 18.77 16.65
CA ASP A 698 -7.01 20.02 16.99
C ASP A 698 -6.58 21.20 16.12
N HIS A 699 -5.32 21.19 15.66
CA HIS A 699 -4.74 22.33 14.97
C HIS A 699 -4.45 22.08 13.48
N VAL A 700 -4.22 20.82 13.06
CA VAL A 700 -3.90 20.46 11.67
C VAL A 700 -5.15 19.95 10.94
N ARG A 701 -6.24 20.71 11.05
CA ARG A 701 -7.51 20.47 10.37
C ARG A 701 -7.64 21.29 9.09
N TYR A 702 -8.50 20.85 8.18
CA TYR A 702 -8.81 21.65 6.99
C TYR A 702 -9.37 23.04 7.37
N ILE A 703 -9.05 24.04 6.56
CA ILE A 703 -9.54 25.42 6.73
C ILE A 703 -11.07 25.48 6.73
N ASP A 704 -11.61 26.53 7.35
CA ASP A 704 -13.04 26.71 7.55
C ASP A 704 -13.83 26.72 6.23
N GLU A 705 -13.27 27.22 5.13
CA GLU A 705 -13.91 27.16 3.80
C GLU A 705 -14.26 25.71 3.40
N ILE A 706 -13.31 24.78 3.58
CA ILE A 706 -13.46 23.36 3.23
C ILE A 706 -14.43 22.69 4.20
N GLN A 707 -14.29 22.97 5.50
CA GLN A 707 -15.15 22.40 6.54
C GLN A 707 -16.61 22.84 6.37
N CYS A 708 -16.86 24.13 6.17
CA CYS A 708 -18.20 24.69 5.99
C CYS A 708 -18.84 24.24 4.67
N ALA A 709 -18.05 24.07 3.61
CA ALA A 709 -18.54 23.47 2.37
C ALA A 709 -19.00 22.02 2.56
N ALA A 710 -18.23 21.22 3.30
CA ALA A 710 -18.64 19.86 3.66
C ALA A 710 -19.89 19.86 4.56
N ALA A 711 -19.96 20.77 5.54
CA ALA A 711 -21.10 20.91 6.45
C ALA A 711 -22.41 21.16 5.67
N ARG A 712 -22.39 22.03 4.65
CA ARG A 712 -23.56 22.26 3.78
C ARG A 712 -24.03 20.99 3.09
N VAL A 713 -23.10 20.25 2.49
CA VAL A 713 -23.43 19.01 1.77
C VAL A 713 -23.95 17.95 2.74
N VAL A 714 -23.34 17.81 3.92
CA VAL A 714 -23.84 16.92 4.98
C VAL A 714 -25.26 17.32 5.40
N ALA A 715 -25.53 18.59 5.66
CA ALA A 715 -26.87 19.09 6.01
C ALA A 715 -27.90 18.78 4.90
N ALA A 716 -27.52 18.96 3.63
CA ALA A 716 -28.37 18.62 2.49
C ALA A 716 -28.66 17.11 2.39
N ILE A 717 -27.64 16.26 2.61
CA ILE A 717 -27.81 14.80 2.65
C ILE A 717 -28.70 14.39 3.82
N ARG A 718 -28.48 14.93 5.03
CA ARG A 718 -29.33 14.69 6.21
C ARG A 718 -30.78 15.05 5.92
N LYS A 719 -31.02 16.20 5.30
CA LYS A 719 -32.36 16.66 4.91
C LYS A 719 -33.03 15.68 3.94
N ARG A 720 -32.31 15.18 2.94
CA ARG A 720 -32.80 14.14 2.01
C ARG A 720 -33.07 12.82 2.74
N ALA A 721 -32.16 12.41 3.61
CA ALA A 721 -32.26 11.16 4.36
C ALA A 721 -33.44 11.13 5.35
N LYS A 722 -33.90 12.29 5.85
CA LYS A 722 -35.08 12.40 6.73
C LYS A 722 -36.38 11.85 6.11
N GLU A 723 -36.44 11.71 4.79
CA GLU A 723 -37.56 11.04 4.12
C GLU A 723 -37.61 9.53 4.42
N LYS A 724 -36.50 8.94 4.90
CA LYS A 724 -36.28 7.49 5.01
C LYS A 724 -35.79 7.05 6.38
N SER A 725 -35.24 7.95 7.18
CA SER A 725 -34.77 7.69 8.54
C SER A 725 -35.19 8.80 9.51
N VAL A 726 -35.44 8.45 10.77
CA VAL A 726 -35.99 9.38 11.78
C VAL A 726 -35.03 10.54 12.06
N HIS A 727 -33.71 10.28 12.06
CA HIS A 727 -32.69 11.27 12.39
C HIS A 727 -31.93 11.81 11.17
N GLY A 728 -32.34 11.44 9.94
CA GLY A 728 -31.57 11.77 8.74
C GLY A 728 -30.28 10.96 8.61
N ASP A 729 -30.24 9.75 9.18
CA ASP A 729 -29.14 8.82 9.02
C ASP A 729 -28.88 8.47 7.55
N PHE A 730 -27.62 8.54 7.14
CA PHE A 730 -27.12 8.06 5.85
C PHE A 730 -25.86 7.22 6.06
N ASP A 731 -25.58 6.32 5.13
CA ASP A 731 -24.38 5.50 5.09
C ASP A 731 -23.43 5.98 4.00
N THR A 732 -22.16 5.59 4.08
CA THR A 732 -21.10 6.11 3.20
C THR A 732 -20.27 5.00 2.59
N LEU A 733 -19.85 5.20 1.35
CA LEU A 733 -19.01 4.28 0.60
C LEU A 733 -17.97 5.06 -0.19
N HIS A 734 -16.70 4.71 -0.04
CA HIS A 734 -15.63 5.23 -0.88
C HIS A 734 -15.13 4.16 -1.85
N VAL A 735 -15.39 4.33 -3.15
CA VAL A 735 -14.94 3.43 -4.22
C VAL A 735 -13.78 4.06 -5.00
N ARG A 736 -12.60 3.42 -4.96
CA ARG A 736 -11.39 3.85 -5.69
C ARG A 736 -11.09 2.91 -6.86
N ARG A 737 -11.22 3.38 -8.10
CA ARG A 737 -11.12 2.57 -9.33
C ARG A 737 -10.20 3.12 -10.42
N GLY A 738 -10.08 4.44 -10.58
CA GLY A 738 -9.47 5.13 -11.73
C GLY A 738 -8.02 4.75 -12.06
N ASP A 739 -7.05 5.60 -11.75
CA ASP A 739 -5.60 5.33 -11.95
C ASP A 739 -4.99 4.42 -10.86
N PHE A 740 -5.83 3.81 -10.02
CA PHE A 740 -5.39 3.13 -8.81
C PHE A 740 -4.57 1.86 -9.07
N GLN A 741 -3.32 1.81 -8.60
CA GLN A 741 -2.38 0.72 -8.90
C GLN A 741 -2.77 -0.66 -8.29
N PHE A 742 -3.60 -0.69 -7.25
CA PHE A 742 -3.93 -1.91 -6.51
C PHE A 742 -5.12 -2.66 -7.11
N LYS A 743 -4.85 -3.41 -8.20
CA LYS A 743 -5.86 -4.20 -8.93
C LYS A 743 -6.76 -5.10 -8.08
N PRO A 744 -6.32 -5.75 -6.99
CA PRO A 744 -7.19 -6.60 -6.16
C PRO A 744 -8.40 -5.88 -5.54
N THR A 745 -8.36 -4.54 -5.45
CA THR A 745 -9.47 -3.74 -4.91
C THR A 745 -10.48 -3.33 -5.98
N ARG A 746 -10.18 -3.54 -7.27
CA ARG A 746 -11.08 -3.25 -8.39
C ARG A 746 -12.04 -4.40 -8.61
N VAL A 747 -12.92 -4.63 -7.65
CA VAL A 747 -13.94 -5.68 -7.72
C VAL A 747 -15.18 -5.22 -8.51
N PRO A 748 -16.00 -6.13 -9.06
CA PRO A 748 -17.30 -5.78 -9.63
C PRO A 748 -18.27 -5.19 -8.59
N VAL A 749 -19.24 -4.39 -9.02
CA VAL A 749 -20.21 -3.74 -8.10
C VAL A 749 -21.01 -4.76 -7.27
N TRP A 750 -21.34 -5.93 -7.82
CA TRP A 750 -22.06 -6.97 -7.09
C TRP A 750 -21.29 -7.52 -5.89
N VAL A 751 -19.95 -7.50 -5.94
CA VAL A 751 -19.11 -7.86 -4.78
C VAL A 751 -19.25 -6.79 -3.70
N VAL A 752 -19.22 -5.51 -4.08
CA VAL A 752 -19.41 -4.40 -3.13
C VAL A 752 -20.79 -4.48 -2.48
N TYR A 753 -21.85 -4.61 -3.28
CA TYR A 753 -23.22 -4.78 -2.78
C TYR A 753 -23.35 -5.94 -1.78
N ASN A 754 -22.84 -7.12 -2.14
CA ASN A 754 -22.90 -8.30 -1.27
C ASN A 754 -22.15 -8.11 0.04
N LYS A 755 -21.10 -7.28 0.07
CA LYS A 755 -20.34 -6.96 1.29
C LYS A 755 -21.00 -5.87 2.14
N THR A 756 -21.84 -5.02 1.56
CA THR A 756 -22.44 -3.88 2.28
C THR A 756 -23.84 -4.12 2.79
N LYS A 757 -24.63 -4.98 2.12
CA LYS A 757 -26.07 -5.18 2.37
C LYS A 757 -26.45 -5.61 3.79
N ASP A 758 -25.54 -6.23 4.53
CA ASP A 758 -25.83 -6.70 5.89
C ASP A 758 -25.78 -5.56 6.93
N HIS A 759 -25.07 -4.47 6.63
CA HIS A 759 -24.93 -3.32 7.53
C HIS A 759 -25.64 -2.06 7.04
N ILE A 760 -25.94 -1.97 5.74
CA ILE A 760 -26.65 -0.85 5.13
C ILE A 760 -28.11 -1.28 4.86
N PRO A 761 -29.10 -0.71 5.57
CA PRO A 761 -30.50 -1.05 5.39
C PRO A 761 -30.99 -0.77 3.96
N GLU A 762 -31.85 -1.65 3.45
CA GLU A 762 -32.52 -1.47 2.16
C GLU A 762 -33.25 -0.11 2.12
N GLY A 763 -33.12 0.62 1.02
CA GLY A 763 -33.74 1.92 0.81
C GLY A 763 -33.04 3.09 1.53
N SER A 764 -32.00 2.85 2.32
CA SER A 764 -31.24 3.93 2.99
C SER A 764 -30.56 4.88 2.00
N THR A 765 -30.26 6.09 2.46
CA THR A 765 -29.45 7.05 1.68
C THR A 765 -27.98 6.64 1.76
N LEU A 766 -27.35 6.44 0.62
CA LEU A 766 -25.94 6.02 0.50
C LEU A 766 -25.14 7.08 -0.24
N TYR A 767 -24.29 7.80 0.48
CA TYR A 767 -23.34 8.73 -0.13
C TYR A 767 -22.13 7.97 -0.68
N VAL A 768 -21.77 8.22 -1.94
CA VAL A 768 -20.65 7.56 -2.60
C VAL A 768 -19.57 8.57 -3.00
N ALA A 769 -18.43 8.52 -2.33
CA ALA A 769 -17.20 9.17 -2.78
C ALA A 769 -16.48 8.27 -3.79
N THR A 770 -16.28 8.72 -5.03
CA THR A 770 -15.64 7.87 -6.04
C THR A 770 -14.95 8.66 -7.14
N ASP A 771 -13.89 8.07 -7.69
CA ASP A 771 -13.24 8.52 -8.93
C ASP A 771 -13.72 7.75 -10.17
N GLU A 772 -14.70 6.84 -10.02
CA GLU A 772 -15.37 6.17 -11.13
C GLU A 772 -16.26 7.17 -11.88
N LYS A 773 -15.99 7.32 -13.17
CA LYS A 773 -16.67 8.30 -14.02
C LYS A 773 -17.98 7.77 -14.59
N LYS A 774 -18.10 6.45 -14.77
CA LYS A 774 -19.30 5.80 -15.30
C LYS A 774 -20.25 5.48 -14.16
N LYS A 775 -21.20 6.38 -13.90
CA LYS A 775 -22.16 6.24 -12.79
C LYS A 775 -23.09 5.03 -12.96
N GLU A 776 -23.18 4.47 -14.17
CA GLU A 776 -23.88 3.22 -14.49
C GLU A 776 -23.27 2.01 -13.76
N TRP A 777 -21.99 2.08 -13.40
CA TRP A 777 -21.35 1.04 -12.60
C TRP A 777 -22.05 0.82 -11.25
N PHE A 778 -22.72 1.85 -10.72
CA PHE A 778 -23.46 1.80 -9.45
C PHE A 778 -24.94 1.41 -9.62
N ASP A 779 -25.40 1.04 -10.81
CA ASP A 779 -26.83 0.79 -11.04
C ASP A 779 -27.40 -0.31 -10.14
N LEU A 780 -26.64 -1.40 -9.92
CA LEU A 780 -27.03 -2.42 -8.95
C LEU A 780 -27.20 -1.84 -7.53
N MET A 781 -26.37 -0.89 -7.12
CA MET A 781 -26.53 -0.26 -5.80
C MET A 781 -27.77 0.65 -5.77
N LYS A 782 -28.08 1.34 -6.87
CA LYS A 782 -29.27 2.20 -7.00
C LYS A 782 -30.57 1.41 -6.99
N GLU A 783 -30.55 0.13 -7.34
CA GLU A 783 -31.71 -0.77 -7.21
C GLU A 783 -32.09 -1.00 -5.74
N HIS A 784 -31.13 -0.87 -4.82
CA HIS A 784 -31.28 -1.19 -3.40
C HIS A 784 -31.21 0.00 -2.45
N TYR A 785 -30.54 1.09 -2.85
CA TYR A 785 -30.30 2.27 -2.01
C TYR A 785 -30.58 3.55 -2.77
N ASP A 786 -30.82 4.64 -2.03
CA ASP A 786 -30.80 5.99 -2.58
C ASP A 786 -29.37 6.49 -2.67
N VAL A 787 -28.72 6.12 -3.77
CA VAL A 787 -27.31 6.45 -4.02
C VAL A 787 -27.20 7.90 -4.48
N VAL A 788 -26.38 8.67 -3.76
CA VAL A 788 -26.06 10.07 -4.08
C VAL A 788 -24.55 10.28 -4.15
N PHE A 789 -24.12 11.25 -4.95
CA PHE A 789 -22.73 11.65 -5.15
C PHE A 789 -22.57 13.14 -4.86
N LEU A 790 -21.32 13.60 -4.73
CA LEU A 790 -21.03 15.04 -4.63
C LEU A 790 -21.65 15.85 -5.78
N ASP A 791 -21.71 15.25 -6.98
CA ASP A 791 -22.29 15.87 -8.19
C ASP A 791 -23.76 16.29 -8.00
N ASP A 792 -24.51 15.62 -7.11
CA ASP A 792 -25.92 15.93 -6.80
C ASP A 792 -26.06 17.18 -5.92
N PHE A 793 -24.97 17.64 -5.31
CA PHE A 793 -24.93 18.75 -4.35
C PHE A 793 -24.06 19.92 -4.83
N MET A 794 -23.77 20.01 -6.13
CA MET A 794 -22.91 21.07 -6.69
C MET A 794 -23.41 22.49 -6.42
N HIS A 795 -24.72 22.68 -6.25
CA HIS A 795 -25.34 23.96 -5.87
C HIS A 795 -24.94 24.40 -4.45
N GLU A 796 -24.66 23.45 -3.54
CA GLU A 796 -24.11 23.73 -2.22
C GLU A 796 -22.62 24.13 -2.28
N LEU A 797 -21.97 23.92 -3.42
CA LEU A 797 -20.54 24.17 -3.62
C LEU A 797 -20.26 25.34 -4.58
N GLU A 798 -21.26 26.18 -4.84
CA GLU A 798 -21.07 27.40 -5.63
C GLU A 798 -19.99 28.30 -5.01
N GLY A 799 -19.05 28.75 -5.83
CA GLY A 799 -17.91 29.59 -5.39
C GLY A 799 -16.76 28.83 -4.71
N VAL A 800 -16.95 27.55 -4.36
CA VAL A 800 -15.88 26.74 -3.74
C VAL A 800 -14.87 26.28 -4.79
N ASN A 801 -13.58 26.41 -4.48
CA ASN A 801 -12.52 25.94 -5.36
C ASN A 801 -12.62 24.42 -5.61
N THR A 802 -12.64 24.02 -6.88
CA THR A 802 -12.87 22.62 -7.26
C THR A 802 -11.72 21.68 -6.84
N ASN A 803 -10.55 22.22 -6.50
CA ASN A 803 -9.44 21.45 -5.94
C ASN A 803 -9.73 20.94 -4.52
N TYR A 804 -10.70 21.53 -3.80
CA TYR A 804 -11.11 21.10 -2.46
C TYR A 804 -12.10 19.93 -2.44
N TYR A 805 -12.68 19.55 -3.59
CA TYR A 805 -13.77 18.56 -3.63
C TYR A 805 -13.38 17.19 -3.05
N GLY A 806 -12.14 16.75 -3.28
CA GLY A 806 -11.67 15.50 -2.67
C GLY A 806 -11.58 15.59 -1.14
N MET A 807 -11.28 16.77 -0.59
CA MET A 807 -11.22 17.00 0.86
C MET A 807 -12.64 17.05 1.46
N ILE A 808 -13.55 17.70 0.74
CA ILE A 808 -14.98 17.75 1.06
C ILE A 808 -15.58 16.34 1.06
N ASP A 809 -15.29 15.51 0.05
CA ASP A 809 -15.69 14.10 0.01
C ASP A 809 -15.23 13.32 1.25
N GLN A 810 -14.01 13.56 1.75
CA GLN A 810 -13.50 12.89 2.95
C GLN A 810 -14.29 13.27 4.20
N LEU A 811 -14.59 14.56 4.35
CA LEU A 811 -15.36 15.10 5.46
C LEU A 811 -16.81 14.61 5.43
N ILE A 812 -17.45 14.59 4.26
CA ILE A 812 -18.82 14.03 4.13
C ILE A 812 -18.80 12.53 4.46
N SER A 813 -17.82 11.79 3.93
CA SER A 813 -17.70 10.34 4.14
C SER A 813 -17.43 9.97 5.60
N SER A 814 -16.80 10.85 6.40
CA SER A 814 -16.57 10.57 7.82
C SER A 814 -17.86 10.62 8.65
N ARG A 815 -18.91 11.30 8.18
CA ARG A 815 -20.17 11.52 8.90
C ARG A 815 -21.24 10.44 8.69
N GLY A 816 -21.01 9.47 7.80
CA GLY A 816 -21.94 8.35 7.62
C GLY A 816 -22.07 7.50 8.88
N ARG A 817 -23.23 6.88 9.10
CA ARG A 817 -23.42 5.93 10.22
C ARG A 817 -22.48 4.73 10.07
N VAL A 818 -22.54 4.04 8.93
CA VAL A 818 -21.57 3.02 8.52
C VAL A 818 -20.73 3.55 7.35
N PHE A 819 -19.44 3.18 7.32
CA PHE A 819 -18.52 3.50 6.23
C PHE A 819 -17.92 2.25 5.61
N TYR A 820 -17.93 2.17 4.29
CA TYR A 820 -17.17 1.16 3.53
C TYR A 820 -16.06 1.80 2.72
N GLY A 821 -14.85 1.28 2.89
CA GLY A 821 -13.64 1.83 2.29
C GLY A 821 -12.87 0.86 1.40
N CYS A 822 -11.84 1.41 0.73
CA CYS A 822 -10.89 0.67 -0.10
C CYS A 822 -9.55 0.47 0.64
N TRP A 823 -9.13 -0.79 0.86
CA TRP A 823 -8.04 -1.24 1.76
C TRP A 823 -6.64 -0.65 1.50
N PHE A 824 -6.36 -0.16 0.30
CA PHE A 824 -5.04 0.43 -0.02
C PHE A 824 -5.08 1.94 -0.28
N SER A 825 -6.24 2.57 -0.09
CA SER A 825 -6.39 3.97 -0.43
C SER A 825 -6.08 4.86 0.77
N THR A 826 -5.08 5.72 0.63
CA THR A 826 -4.74 6.76 1.62
C THR A 826 -5.89 7.75 1.84
N PHE A 827 -6.80 7.86 0.85
CA PHE A 827 -8.06 8.60 0.97
C PHE A 827 -9.02 7.93 1.97
N THR A 828 -9.21 6.60 1.85
CA THR A 828 -9.98 5.80 2.81
C THR A 828 -9.37 5.89 4.20
N GLY A 829 -8.03 5.78 4.27
CA GLY A 829 -7.29 5.90 5.52
C GLY A 829 -7.73 7.14 6.27
N TYR A 830 -7.58 8.32 5.67
CA TYR A 830 -7.90 9.56 6.37
C TYR A 830 -9.35 9.66 6.86
N ILE A 831 -10.32 9.13 6.08
CA ILE A 831 -11.72 9.05 6.51
C ILE A 831 -11.83 8.26 7.83
N ASN A 832 -11.15 7.13 7.95
CA ASN A 832 -11.15 6.35 9.19
C ASN A 832 -10.53 7.11 10.36
N ARG A 833 -9.49 7.93 10.15
CA ARG A 833 -8.93 8.78 11.21
C ARG A 833 -9.94 9.80 11.72
N LEU A 834 -10.61 10.49 10.80
CA LEU A 834 -11.65 11.47 11.14
C LEU A 834 -12.82 10.82 11.89
N ARG A 835 -13.24 9.62 11.46
CA ARG A 835 -14.25 8.82 12.17
C ARG A 835 -13.78 8.45 13.58
N GLY A 836 -12.51 8.10 13.71
CA GLY A 836 -11.87 7.79 14.98
C GLY A 836 -11.87 8.96 15.95
N TYR A 837 -11.54 10.17 15.47
CA TYR A 837 -11.61 11.37 16.30
C TYR A 837 -13.02 11.64 16.80
N HIS A 838 -14.03 11.59 15.93
CA HIS A 838 -15.42 11.72 16.39
C HIS A 838 -15.82 10.60 17.35
N ALA A 839 -15.35 9.37 17.14
CA ALA A 839 -15.69 8.24 18.01
C ALA A 839 -15.12 8.38 19.42
N ASP A 840 -13.91 8.93 19.56
CA ASP A 840 -13.28 9.21 20.85
C ASP A 840 -13.93 10.41 21.54
N ASP A 841 -14.13 11.51 20.82
CA ASP A 841 -14.82 12.74 21.28
C ASP A 841 -16.22 12.46 21.83
N HIS A 842 -17.01 11.63 21.12
CA HIS A 842 -18.35 11.23 21.57
C HIS A 842 -18.36 9.99 22.47
N GLN A 843 -17.20 9.42 22.79
CA GLN A 843 -17.05 8.18 23.57
C GLN A 843 -17.97 7.04 23.12
N THR A 844 -18.04 6.84 21.79
CA THR A 844 -18.90 5.81 21.19
C THR A 844 -18.47 4.40 21.60
N PRO A 845 -19.37 3.40 21.63
CA PRO A 845 -19.02 2.06 22.11
C PRO A 845 -17.77 1.47 21.42
N GLY A 846 -16.75 1.15 22.20
CA GLY A 846 -15.47 0.61 21.70
C GLY A 846 -14.40 1.66 21.39
N TYR A 847 -14.63 2.95 21.70
CA TYR A 847 -13.65 4.02 21.54
C TYR A 847 -12.35 3.75 22.32
N GLU A 848 -12.42 3.06 23.47
CA GLU A 848 -11.25 2.66 24.26
C GLU A 848 -10.37 1.65 23.54
N MET A 849 -10.87 1.03 22.47
CA MET A 849 -10.13 0.14 21.58
C MET A 849 -9.90 0.79 20.20
N GLY A 850 -10.34 2.05 20.03
CA GLY A 850 -10.39 2.81 18.80
C GLY A 850 -11.19 2.14 17.69
N ILE A 851 -12.23 1.39 18.05
CA ILE A 851 -13.16 0.77 17.10
C ILE A 851 -14.06 1.84 16.49
N VAL A 852 -14.29 1.74 15.18
CA VAL A 852 -15.23 2.61 14.45
C VAL A 852 -16.10 1.76 13.52
N PRO A 853 -17.36 2.15 13.22
CA PRO A 853 -18.23 1.41 12.31
C PRO A 853 -17.80 1.57 10.84
N SER A 854 -16.61 1.06 10.53
CA SER A 854 -15.97 1.07 9.22
C SER A 854 -15.61 -0.35 8.77
N TYR A 855 -15.75 -0.60 7.48
CA TYR A 855 -15.50 -1.90 6.86
C TYR A 855 -14.78 -1.73 5.52
N TYR A 856 -14.26 -2.83 4.96
CA TYR A 856 -13.63 -2.83 3.64
C TYR A 856 -14.35 -3.78 2.68
N TYR A 857 -14.66 -3.31 1.47
CA TYR A 857 -15.42 -4.09 0.49
C TYR A 857 -14.57 -5.06 -0.35
N ALA A 858 -13.25 -4.99 -0.25
CA ALA A 858 -12.32 -5.80 -1.02
C ALA A 858 -11.15 -6.28 -0.15
N VAL A 859 -10.53 -7.40 -0.57
CA VAL A 859 -9.54 -8.16 0.21
C VAL A 859 -10.22 -8.82 1.42
N ASP A 860 -10.72 -10.04 1.23
CA ASP A 860 -11.68 -10.68 2.15
C ASP A 860 -11.22 -10.78 3.61
N ASP A 861 -9.93 -11.03 3.83
CA ASP A 861 -9.33 -11.14 5.17
C ASP A 861 -9.09 -9.78 5.85
N ARG A 862 -9.61 -8.69 5.28
CA ARG A 862 -9.53 -7.32 5.80
C ARG A 862 -10.87 -6.70 6.12
N TYR A 863 -11.97 -7.41 5.85
CA TYR A 863 -13.33 -6.90 6.02
C TYR A 863 -13.60 -6.25 7.39
N LEU A 864 -13.13 -6.89 8.48
CA LEU A 864 -13.36 -6.46 9.88
C LEU A 864 -12.20 -5.66 10.49
N HIS A 865 -11.23 -5.17 9.73
CA HIS A 865 -9.99 -4.63 10.30
C HIS A 865 -10.17 -3.34 11.13
N MET A 866 -11.30 -2.64 11.04
CA MET A 866 -11.62 -1.50 11.92
C MET A 866 -12.59 -1.85 13.06
N GLN A 867 -12.98 -3.12 13.17
CA GLN A 867 -13.89 -3.66 14.20
C GLN A 867 -13.14 -4.26 15.40
N GLU A 868 -11.82 -4.16 15.42
CA GLU A 868 -10.95 -4.64 16.49
C GLU A 868 -9.70 -3.76 16.52
N TYR A 869 -9.02 -3.73 17.67
CA TYR A 869 -7.72 -3.06 17.77
C TYR A 869 -6.67 -3.79 16.91
N TYR A 870 -6.06 -3.05 15.99
CA TYR A 870 -4.87 -3.49 15.27
C TYR A 870 -3.72 -2.53 15.56
N PRO A 871 -2.56 -3.02 16.05
CA PRO A 871 -1.38 -2.18 16.25
C PRO A 871 -0.81 -1.72 14.90
N VAL A 872 0.12 -0.78 14.98
CA VAL A 872 0.88 -0.30 13.82
C VAL A 872 1.58 -1.47 13.14
N LYS A 873 1.42 -1.59 11.81
CA LYS A 873 2.08 -2.62 10.99
C LYS A 873 2.30 -2.17 9.55
N LYS A 874 3.28 -2.76 8.86
CA LYS A 874 3.54 -2.48 7.43
C LYS A 874 2.48 -3.05 6.50
N GLN A 875 2.16 -2.42 5.38
CA GLN A 875 2.61 -1.10 4.91
C GLN A 875 1.88 0.02 5.65
N PHE A 876 2.60 1.03 6.15
CA PHE A 876 2.06 2.05 7.03
C PHE A 876 1.06 2.99 6.36
N TYR A 877 1.38 3.46 5.17
CA TYR A 877 0.61 4.51 4.49
C TYR A 877 -0.80 4.13 4.05
N ALA A 878 -1.05 2.84 3.84
CA ALA A 878 -2.23 2.37 3.14
C ALA A 878 -3.49 2.37 4.00
N ARG A 879 -3.36 2.59 5.32
CA ARG A 879 -4.43 2.47 6.31
C ARG A 879 -4.09 3.24 7.58
N GLU A 880 -5.10 3.62 8.33
CA GLU A 880 -4.92 4.21 9.66
C GLU A 880 -4.98 3.14 10.76
N PHE A 881 -4.48 3.48 11.94
CA PHE A 881 -4.45 2.61 13.10
C PHE A 881 -5.16 3.25 14.29
N PRO A 882 -5.95 2.47 15.07
CA PRO A 882 -6.65 2.92 16.27
C PRO A 882 -5.80 3.71 17.28
N THR A 883 -4.50 3.42 17.40
CA THR A 883 -3.56 4.14 18.29
C THR A 883 -3.51 5.66 18.07
N SER A 884 -4.00 6.14 16.93
CA SER A 884 -4.00 7.56 16.59
C SER A 884 -5.13 8.38 17.20
N TRP A 885 -6.21 7.74 17.66
CA TRP A 885 -7.35 8.41 18.30
C TRP A 885 -7.81 7.73 19.60
N ARG A 886 -7.54 6.44 19.80
CA ARG A 886 -7.91 5.71 21.02
C ARG A 886 -7.39 6.43 22.26
N LEU A 887 -8.29 6.76 23.18
CA LEU A 887 -7.96 7.29 24.50
C LEU A 887 -7.05 8.53 24.40
N ILE A 888 -7.20 9.30 23.31
CA ILE A 888 -6.29 10.41 22.99
C ILE A 888 -6.38 11.53 24.04
N ASP A 889 -7.51 11.65 24.72
CA ASP A 889 -7.77 12.65 25.78
C ASP A 889 -7.41 12.15 27.20
N THR A 890 -6.72 11.01 27.31
CA THR A 890 -6.22 10.53 28.61
C THR A 890 -5.24 11.55 29.23
N GLY A 891 -5.41 11.81 30.53
CA GLY A 891 -4.51 12.64 31.31
C GLY A 891 -4.80 14.16 31.23
N LEU A 892 -5.90 14.58 30.59
CA LEU A 892 -6.34 15.98 30.65
C LEU A 892 -6.71 16.39 32.09
N ASP A 893 -7.32 15.50 32.88
CA ASP A 893 -7.72 15.77 34.27
C ASP A 893 -6.54 15.99 35.24
N ASP A 894 -5.37 15.41 34.96
CA ASP A 894 -4.15 15.57 35.78
C ASP A 894 -3.66 17.04 35.80
N THR A 895 -4.02 17.82 34.78
CA THR A 895 -3.55 19.21 34.63
C THR A 895 -4.40 20.22 35.42
N GLN A 896 -5.63 19.86 35.80
CA GLN A 896 -6.46 20.70 36.68
C GLN A 896 -6.03 20.65 38.16
N ALA A 897 -5.21 19.67 38.56
CA ALA A 897 -4.75 19.50 39.94
C ALA A 897 -3.45 20.25 40.29
N THR A 898 -2.86 20.99 39.34
CA THR A 898 -1.60 21.74 39.56
C THR A 898 -1.69 23.22 39.19
N GLY A 899 -2.90 23.80 39.27
CA GLY A 899 -3.14 25.24 39.20
C GLY A 899 -2.90 25.96 40.51
#